data_AF-A0A7S4HNI3-F1
#
_entry.id   AF-A0A7S4HNI3-F1
#
_cell.length_a   1.000
_cell.length_b   1.000
_cell.length_c   1.000
_cell.angle_alpha   90.00
_cell.angle_beta   90.00
_cell.angle_gamma   90.00
#
_symmetry.space_group_name_H-M   'P 1'
#
loop_
_entity.id
_entity.type
_entity.pdbx_description
1 polymer ?
#
loop_
_entity_poly.entity_id
_entity_poly.type
_entity_poly.pdbx_seq_one_letter_code
_entity_poly.pdbx_strand_id
1 'polypeptide(L)'
;ARSRTEFKADDVAKPADDSVLQDGWLYIAKRRSTNRFERRYCVLNKGSSSLLHMKSPKDAKTKSISLVLAQVSAIPKGQKNSFQILSREENTYFKAETQEEMNQWIEALQSVCHSLLTDKIEDAASTSTTTTSTEEPVQATKSMLPVPEKTTLSIFLQKNDYCADCSRILSEGYQGHIESAFVSLKLGCVLCEECAICHFEILGHECSDVHAMQEHPRIPLFDRKQKPMEMSFLNYMGNKKVNDYWEANLSGYNKPTSSSPRKERKIWVKEKYLRKTFKGRKRGYLSVKRDKKKAKKYWVVLESSTINFFNSSEDMKAQEIIVLQSCGVKVGDDPACPETFTIITPGKTYKLEDKTFPAAMEWANAISVAAASLMKQLTNTDTAEGPKATIPTDYIPSPRERSGNKPIKPFEMDTDTTEWGKTLTSLLHLEEQIQNLRTSCNEVAIRSTFKKTASLDDQQFEVANLLMGLPLEKFESSLTKLVLDVNTESVTGGTIESLIEHLVSLKKGGDSNYMYSWILTYRFITTPTIFLCELSKHFKRNELEIQQNILAFIESWISRHFYDLAADGNAVRMLLTFINKTITRFGFVEEANRFRSILRNQMVAYLIPERILYDGAPDPVVPEEKKLEFLTLSDLDDKEIARQLCLIDQKLFQAIKPQEFINSNWVMNDKAITAPNIVKFLDRFDHVVHWVLTTINKLDKPKRPLMLSKFIQIAKYCKDLRNFNACMQIMTAIEDTIMLRFDGTWEGISQKYVPILLELRKLMSKSDNYNNLKQELYKRNEPCVPYLQAYLFEIQNLSNEEPNFLDEKITPTPKVINFEKFTKIGRSIAEIRRYQRASYILRPQEAVQCFLLNTTAFSHSELSVLAQMTHFREETLGYNDRRGKKPELKLPENEAPKPPESADLPCPEEIEQKET
;
A
#
# COMPACT_ATOMS: atom_id res chain seq x y z
N ALA A 1 8.89 -20.50 76.07
CA ALA A 1 9.89 -19.49 75.67
C ALA A 1 9.52 -19.06 74.25
N ARG A 2 8.80 -17.93 74.09
CA ARG A 2 9.33 -16.56 73.92
C ARG A 2 10.12 -16.45 72.60
N SER A 3 9.85 -15.55 71.67
CA SER A 3 8.90 -14.43 71.63
C SER A 3 8.92 -13.81 70.23
N ARG A 4 7.77 -13.25 69.84
CA ARG A 4 7.59 -12.18 68.86
C ARG A 4 8.68 -11.10 68.91
N THR A 5 9.04 -10.62 67.72
CA THR A 5 9.36 -9.21 67.37
C THR A 5 9.07 -9.12 65.87
N GLU A 6 7.90 -8.71 65.40
CA GLU A 6 7.41 -7.31 65.34
C GLU A 6 8.54 -6.30 65.18
N PHE A 7 8.79 -5.88 63.93
CA PHE A 7 9.24 -4.52 63.62
C PHE A 7 8.71 -4.03 62.26
N LYS A 8 7.68 -3.19 62.40
CA LYS A 8 7.29 -2.00 61.62
C LYS A 8 6.90 -2.13 60.14
N ALA A 9 5.58 -2.10 59.97
CA ALA A 9 4.94 -1.28 58.94
C ALA A 9 5.44 0.17 59.10
N ASP A 10 6.24 0.62 58.14
CA ASP A 10 6.35 2.04 57.83
C ASP A 10 5.23 2.34 56.83
N ASP A 11 4.03 2.60 57.38
CA ASP A 11 3.02 3.43 56.73
C ASP A 11 3.61 4.83 56.56
N VAL A 12 4.39 5.02 55.49
CA VAL A 12 4.43 6.33 54.84
C VAL A 12 3.23 6.34 53.92
N ALA A 13 2.12 6.88 54.42
CA ALA A 13 1.04 7.38 53.60
C ALA A 13 1.66 8.34 52.58
N LYS A 14 1.98 7.83 51.39
CA LYS A 14 2.24 8.66 50.22
C LYS A 14 0.93 9.39 49.93
N PRO A 15 0.96 10.70 49.63
CA PRO A 15 -0.24 11.36 49.14
C PRO A 15 -0.74 10.55 47.96
N ALA A 16 -2.00 10.13 48.00
CA ALA A 16 -2.66 9.49 46.87
C ALA A 16 -2.59 10.48 45.71
N ASP A 17 -1.64 10.25 44.81
CA ASP A 17 -1.64 10.91 43.52
C ASP A 17 -2.84 10.33 42.78
N ASP A 18 -3.97 11.06 42.80
CA ASP A 18 -5.25 10.66 42.20
C ASP A 18 -5.14 10.33 40.70
N SER A 19 -3.99 10.61 40.09
CA SER A 19 -3.62 10.26 38.72
C SER A 19 -3.14 8.82 38.53
N VAL A 20 -2.70 8.09 39.55
CA VAL A 20 -2.21 6.71 39.40
C VAL A 20 -3.38 5.72 39.39
N LEU A 21 -3.53 4.98 38.30
CA LEU A 21 -4.58 3.96 38.14
C LEU A 21 -4.14 2.60 38.69
N GLN A 22 -2.88 2.21 38.47
CA GLN A 22 -2.31 0.95 38.94
C GLN A 22 -0.78 1.08 39.03
N ASP A 23 -0.16 0.62 40.12
CA ASP A 23 1.28 0.47 40.23
C ASP A 23 1.68 -0.83 40.95
N GLY A 24 2.90 -1.32 40.69
CA GLY A 24 3.34 -2.60 41.23
C GLY A 24 4.54 -3.22 40.51
N TRP A 25 5.02 -4.34 41.02
CA TRP A 25 6.17 -5.05 40.46
C TRP A 25 5.74 -6.05 39.39
N LEU A 26 6.30 -5.93 38.19
CA LEU A 26 6.11 -6.91 37.12
C LEU A 26 7.45 -7.41 36.58
N TYR A 27 7.43 -8.63 36.06
CA TYR A 27 8.55 -9.22 35.34
C TYR A 27 8.37 -8.94 33.84
N ILE A 28 9.32 -8.23 33.22
CA ILE A 28 9.24 -7.78 31.83
C ILE A 28 10.26 -8.52 30.94
N ALA A 29 9.85 -8.93 29.73
CA ALA A 29 10.71 -9.53 28.72
C ALA A 29 10.38 -9.02 27.30
N LYS A 30 11.40 -8.87 26.45
CA LYS A 30 11.26 -8.43 25.03
C LYS A 30 11.04 -9.57 24.02
N ARG A 31 11.13 -10.84 24.43
CA ARG A 31 10.93 -12.01 23.56
C ARG A 31 10.21 -13.13 24.31
N ARG A 32 9.28 -13.82 23.63
CA ARG A 32 8.46 -14.90 24.20
C ARG A 32 9.27 -16.10 24.73
N SER A 33 10.47 -16.34 24.18
CA SER A 33 11.29 -17.53 24.42
C SER A 33 12.46 -17.32 25.39
N THR A 34 12.66 -16.12 25.93
CA THR A 34 13.82 -15.85 26.79
C THR A 34 13.52 -16.14 28.26
N ASN A 35 14.37 -16.95 28.91
CA ASN A 35 14.39 -17.13 30.39
C ASN A 35 14.87 -15.88 31.16
N ARG A 36 15.00 -14.72 30.50
CA ARG A 36 15.48 -13.46 31.09
C ARG A 36 14.33 -12.48 31.25
N PHE A 37 13.59 -12.64 32.35
CA PHE A 37 12.66 -11.62 32.81
C PHE A 37 13.38 -10.65 33.74
N GLU A 38 13.20 -9.35 33.52
CA GLU A 38 13.68 -8.31 34.43
C GLU A 38 12.55 -7.84 35.34
N ARG A 39 12.77 -7.87 36.65
CA ARG A 39 11.81 -7.32 37.61
C ARG A 39 11.85 -5.78 37.53
N ARG A 40 10.72 -5.15 37.29
CA ARG A 40 10.58 -3.69 37.11
C ARG A 40 9.37 -3.19 37.87
N TYR A 41 9.48 -2.00 38.45
CA TYR A 41 8.33 -1.31 39.04
C TYR A 41 7.58 -0.58 37.93
N CYS A 42 6.31 -0.91 37.74
CA CYS A 42 5.45 -0.37 36.71
C CYS A 42 4.44 0.60 37.31
N VAL A 43 4.14 1.68 36.59
CA VAL A 43 3.19 2.72 37.00
C VAL A 43 2.33 3.09 35.80
N LEU A 44 1.02 2.96 35.95
CA LEU A 44 0.00 3.32 34.96
C LEU A 44 -0.85 4.46 35.51
N ASN A 45 -0.89 5.57 34.79
CA ASN A 45 -1.69 6.74 35.18
C ASN A 45 -2.99 6.82 34.37
N LYS A 46 -4.06 7.36 34.97
CA LYS A 46 -5.33 7.66 34.31
C LYS A 46 -5.10 8.57 33.10
N GLY A 47 -5.66 8.21 31.95
CA GLY A 47 -5.54 8.98 30.71
C GLY A 47 -4.13 9.05 30.10
N SER A 48 -3.14 8.35 30.65
CA SER A 48 -1.77 8.38 30.12
C SER A 48 -1.64 7.54 28.84
N SER A 49 -0.93 8.08 27.85
CA SER A 49 -0.67 7.41 26.57
C SER A 49 0.44 6.34 26.65
N SER A 50 1.00 6.09 27.83
CA SER A 50 2.10 5.16 28.02
C SER A 50 2.15 4.54 29.42
N LEU A 51 2.53 3.26 29.50
CA LEU A 51 2.90 2.58 30.74
C LEU A 51 4.36 2.89 31.09
N LEU A 52 4.63 3.38 32.30
CA LEU A 52 5.98 3.65 32.78
C LEU A 52 6.55 2.46 33.53
N HIS A 53 7.84 2.16 33.36
CA HIS A 53 8.54 1.14 34.13
C HIS A 53 9.99 1.52 34.47
N MET A 54 10.45 1.16 35.67
CA MET A 54 11.75 1.55 36.23
C MET A 54 12.42 0.41 37.02
N LYS A 55 13.73 0.50 37.28
CA LYS A 55 14.45 -0.53 38.07
C LYS A 55 14.11 -0.46 39.56
N SER A 56 13.84 0.74 40.05
CA SER A 56 13.49 1.03 41.44
C SER A 56 12.52 2.20 41.47
N PRO A 57 11.54 2.25 42.40
CA PRO A 57 10.63 3.38 42.58
C PRO A 57 11.32 4.74 42.85
N LYS A 58 12.63 4.73 43.18
CA LYS A 58 13.45 5.92 43.43
C LYS A 58 14.36 6.30 42.25
N ASP A 59 14.30 5.58 41.13
CA ASP A 59 15.17 5.77 39.97
C ASP A 59 14.63 6.89 39.06
N ALA A 60 15.48 7.86 38.71
CA ALA A 60 15.09 9.00 37.85
C ALA A 60 14.93 8.60 36.38
N LYS A 61 15.49 7.46 35.96
CA LYS A 61 15.41 6.96 34.59
C LYS A 61 14.19 6.05 34.40
N THR A 62 13.12 6.60 33.83
CA THR A 62 11.91 5.87 33.45
C THR A 62 11.96 5.43 31.99
N LYS A 63 11.49 4.20 31.73
CA LYS A 63 11.21 3.72 30.37
C LYS A 63 9.69 3.68 30.18
N SER A 64 9.21 3.97 28.99
CA SER A 64 7.78 3.99 28.67
C SER A 64 7.43 2.99 27.57
N ILE A 65 6.22 2.46 27.62
CA ILE A 65 5.62 1.60 26.60
C ILE A 65 4.35 2.28 26.13
N SER A 66 4.26 2.60 24.84
CA SER A 66 3.08 3.29 24.29
C SER A 66 1.82 2.42 24.36
N LEU A 67 0.74 3.00 24.85
CA LEU A 67 -0.59 2.39 24.95
C LEU A 67 -1.54 2.85 23.83
N VAL A 68 -1.11 3.81 23.00
CA VAL A 68 -1.92 4.33 21.88
C VAL A 68 -2.11 3.22 20.85
N LEU A 69 -3.35 2.74 20.71
CA LEU A 69 -3.72 1.61 19.85
C LEU A 69 -3.04 0.29 20.24
N ALA A 70 -2.59 0.17 21.49
CA ALA A 70 -2.01 -1.07 21.98
C ALA A 70 -3.10 -2.12 22.25
N GLN A 71 -2.78 -3.40 22.02
CA GLN A 71 -3.63 -4.52 22.41
C GLN A 71 -3.05 -5.26 23.61
N VAL A 72 -3.87 -5.50 24.63
CA VAL A 72 -3.46 -6.17 25.87
C VAL A 72 -4.19 -7.51 25.97
N SER A 73 -3.44 -8.61 26.12
CA SER A 73 -4.02 -9.95 26.17
C SER A 73 -3.25 -10.91 27.07
N ALA A 74 -3.95 -11.85 27.70
CA ALA A 74 -3.33 -12.99 28.39
C ALA A 74 -2.72 -13.98 27.37
N ILE A 75 -1.65 -14.68 27.75
CA ILE A 75 -0.95 -15.62 26.85
C ILE A 75 -1.48 -17.06 27.05
N PRO A 76 -2.16 -17.67 26.07
CA PRO A 76 -2.88 -18.95 26.28
C PRO A 76 -2.00 -20.21 26.40
N LYS A 77 -0.74 -20.14 25.94
CA LYS A 77 0.20 -21.28 25.91
C LYS A 77 1.61 -20.83 26.24
N GLY A 78 2.10 -21.22 27.42
CA GLY A 78 3.55 -21.29 27.70
C GLY A 78 4.03 -20.83 29.08
N GLN A 79 3.39 -19.86 29.75
CA GLN A 79 3.85 -19.37 31.06
C GLN A 79 2.68 -18.92 31.94
N LYS A 80 2.61 -19.41 33.19
CA LYS A 80 1.58 -19.03 34.17
C LYS A 80 1.68 -17.52 34.51
N ASN A 81 0.53 -16.89 34.76
CA ASN A 81 0.39 -15.48 35.18
C ASN A 81 1.07 -14.50 34.22
N SER A 82 1.06 -14.79 32.91
CA SER A 82 1.75 -13.99 31.89
C SER A 82 0.81 -13.38 30.87
N PHE A 83 1.06 -12.12 30.50
CA PHE A 83 0.29 -11.33 29.57
C PHE A 83 1.21 -10.55 28.63
N GLN A 84 0.67 -9.99 27.55
CA GLN A 84 1.45 -9.23 26.58
C GLN A 84 0.76 -7.90 26.23
N ILE A 85 1.58 -6.90 25.94
CA ILE A 85 1.17 -5.61 25.37
C ILE A 85 1.76 -5.53 23.96
N LEU A 86 0.87 -5.53 22.97
CA LEU A 86 1.18 -5.35 21.55
C LEU A 86 1.02 -3.87 21.21
N SER A 87 2.12 -3.11 21.26
CA SER A 87 2.16 -1.72 20.80
C SER A 87 2.54 -1.65 19.31
N ARG A 88 2.40 -0.47 18.68
CA ARG A 88 2.86 -0.24 17.29
C ARG A 88 4.36 -0.48 17.09
N GLU A 89 5.15 -0.30 18.16
CA GLU A 89 6.61 -0.31 18.11
C GLU A 89 7.21 -1.64 18.54
N GLU A 90 6.62 -2.29 19.56
CA GLU A 90 7.11 -3.58 20.08
C GLU A 90 6.02 -4.42 20.77
N ASN A 91 6.24 -5.74 20.79
CA ASN A 91 5.49 -6.69 21.63
C ASN A 91 6.27 -6.95 22.92
N THR A 92 5.70 -6.55 24.05
CA THR A 92 6.34 -6.70 25.37
C THR A 92 5.58 -7.69 26.24
N TYR A 93 6.31 -8.63 26.82
CA TYR A 93 5.77 -9.70 27.65
C TYR A 93 5.92 -9.37 29.12
N PHE A 94 4.86 -9.59 29.89
CA PHE A 94 4.79 -9.34 31.31
C PHE A 94 4.41 -10.62 32.05
N LYS A 95 4.92 -10.76 33.27
CA LYS A 95 4.52 -11.80 34.19
C LYS A 95 4.28 -11.21 35.58
N ALA A 96 3.12 -11.50 36.13
CA ALA A 96 2.71 -11.14 37.48
C ALA A 96 3.04 -12.27 38.47
N GLU A 97 3.07 -11.97 39.77
CA GLU A 97 3.33 -12.97 40.80
C GLU A 97 2.10 -13.87 41.01
N THR A 98 0.90 -13.30 40.93
CA THR A 98 -0.38 -14.01 41.07
C THR A 98 -1.27 -13.88 39.82
N GLN A 99 -2.28 -14.75 39.72
CA GLN A 99 -3.26 -14.70 38.64
C GLN A 99 -4.20 -13.50 38.81
N GLU A 100 -4.52 -13.15 40.05
CA GLU A 100 -5.32 -11.99 40.43
C GLU A 100 -4.62 -10.69 40.04
N GLU A 101 -3.32 -10.56 40.34
CA GLU A 101 -2.51 -9.40 39.95
C GLU A 101 -2.43 -9.27 38.42
N MET A 102 -2.28 -10.39 37.70
CA MET A 102 -2.30 -10.39 36.23
C MET A 102 -3.62 -9.83 35.69
N ASN A 103 -4.75 -10.28 36.23
CA ASN A 103 -6.07 -9.85 35.77
C ASN A 103 -6.29 -8.35 36.04
N GLN A 104 -5.88 -7.86 37.22
CA GLN A 104 -5.94 -6.43 37.58
C GLN A 104 -5.14 -5.56 36.61
N TRP A 105 -3.92 -5.97 36.27
CA TRP A 105 -3.09 -5.26 35.30
C TRP A 105 -3.69 -5.25 33.89
N ILE A 106 -4.22 -6.38 33.43
CA ILE A 106 -4.87 -6.46 32.11
C ILE A 106 -6.08 -5.52 32.05
N GLU A 107 -6.93 -5.54 33.07
CA GLU A 107 -8.14 -4.72 33.13
C GLU A 107 -7.81 -3.22 33.15
N ALA A 108 -6.87 -2.80 33.99
CA ALA A 108 -6.43 -1.40 34.08
C ALA A 108 -5.83 -0.91 32.75
N LEU A 109 -4.99 -1.72 32.11
CA LEU A 109 -4.37 -1.37 30.82
C LEU A 109 -5.40 -1.34 29.68
N GLN A 110 -6.35 -2.28 29.64
CA GLN A 110 -7.42 -2.29 28.64
C GLN A 110 -8.34 -1.07 28.78
N SER A 111 -8.67 -0.68 30.03
CA SER A 111 -9.46 0.52 30.33
C SER A 111 -8.80 1.80 29.79
N VAL A 112 -7.49 1.98 30.03
CA VAL A 112 -6.74 3.13 29.50
C VAL A 112 -6.66 3.09 27.97
N CYS A 113 -6.40 1.92 27.36
CA CYS A 113 -6.38 1.79 25.90
C CYS A 113 -7.74 2.14 25.27
N HIS A 114 -8.86 1.77 25.93
CA HIS A 114 -10.20 2.09 25.47
C HIS A 114 -10.52 3.58 25.59
N SER A 115 -10.17 4.22 26.71
CA SER A 115 -10.34 5.67 26.91
C SER A 115 -9.59 6.49 25.85
N LEU A 116 -8.35 6.11 25.55
CA LEU A 116 -7.53 6.77 24.51
C LEU A 116 -8.09 6.59 23.08
N LEU A 117 -8.91 5.56 22.87
CA LEU A 117 -9.63 5.32 21.62
C LEU A 117 -10.89 6.17 21.53
N THR A 118 -11.65 6.34 22.62
CA THR A 118 -12.89 7.12 22.65
C THR A 118 -12.63 8.63 22.63
N ASP A 119 -11.62 9.14 23.33
CA ASP A 119 -11.30 10.58 23.33
C ASP A 119 -10.91 11.07 21.92
N LYS A 120 -10.24 10.22 21.14
CA LYS A 120 -9.91 10.51 19.73
C LYS A 120 -11.10 10.49 18.78
N ILE A 121 -12.21 9.87 19.17
CA ILE A 121 -13.46 9.83 18.39
C ILE A 121 -14.32 11.05 18.72
N GLU A 122 -14.32 11.51 19.98
CA GLU A 122 -15.07 12.71 20.40
C GLU A 122 -14.41 14.03 19.95
N ASP A 123 -13.07 14.10 19.94
CA ASP A 123 -12.33 15.25 19.36
C ASP A 123 -12.59 15.41 17.84
N ALA A 124 -12.89 14.32 17.14
CA ALA A 124 -13.24 14.32 15.72
C ALA A 124 -14.69 14.72 15.44
N ALA A 125 -15.59 14.62 16.43
CA ALA A 125 -17.00 14.97 16.32
C ALA A 125 -17.31 16.43 16.72
N SER A 126 -16.41 17.06 17.48
CA SER A 126 -16.62 18.38 18.10
C SER A 126 -16.28 19.58 17.21
N THR A 127 -15.70 19.37 16.02
CA THR A 127 -15.18 20.46 15.16
C THR A 127 -16.11 20.88 14.01
N SER A 128 -17.38 20.45 13.98
CA SER A 128 -18.31 20.75 12.89
C SER A 128 -19.69 21.22 13.36
N THR A 129 -19.78 22.46 13.85
CA THR A 129 -21.06 23.19 13.99
C THR A 129 -20.86 24.69 14.01
N THR A 130 -20.78 25.33 12.84
CA THR A 130 -21.37 26.66 12.58
C THR A 130 -21.24 27.01 11.10
N THR A 131 -22.36 27.01 10.36
CA THR A 131 -22.89 28.17 9.60
C THR A 131 -24.03 27.72 8.68
N THR A 132 -25.11 28.48 8.77
CA THR A 132 -26.34 28.50 7.99
C THR A 132 -26.12 28.81 6.50
N SER A 133 -26.76 28.06 5.59
CA SER A 133 -27.73 28.53 4.58
C SER A 133 -27.85 27.57 3.38
N THR A 134 -29.12 27.40 3.00
CA THR A 134 -29.79 26.76 1.85
C THR A 134 -29.01 26.60 0.53
N GLU A 135 -28.95 25.35 0.01
CA GLU A 135 -29.40 24.89 -1.33
C GLU A 135 -28.78 23.51 -1.71
N GLU A 136 -29.60 22.56 -2.19
CA GLU A 136 -29.21 21.31 -2.89
C GLU A 136 -29.00 21.61 -4.40
N PRO A 137 -28.22 20.86 -5.23
CA PRO A 137 -28.25 19.38 -5.35
C PRO A 137 -26.97 18.59 -5.78
N VAL A 138 -26.99 17.28 -5.49
CA VAL A 138 -26.52 16.08 -6.26
C VAL A 138 -25.01 15.76 -6.50
N GLN A 139 -24.56 14.73 -5.75
CA GLN A 139 -23.65 13.57 -6.02
C GLN A 139 -22.44 13.67 -6.98
N ALA A 140 -21.23 13.37 -6.48
CA ALA A 140 -20.65 12.01 -6.48
C ALA A 140 -19.12 12.00 -6.16
N THR A 141 -18.75 11.71 -4.91
CA THR A 141 -17.38 11.25 -4.56
C THR A 141 -17.45 10.17 -3.48
N LYS A 142 -17.02 8.96 -3.83
CA LYS A 142 -16.97 7.77 -2.97
C LYS A 142 -15.75 7.87 -2.05
N SER A 143 -15.89 8.61 -0.95
CA SER A 143 -15.02 8.53 0.23
C SER A 143 -15.71 7.63 1.25
N MET A 144 -15.07 6.51 1.64
CA MET A 144 -15.64 5.58 2.61
C MET A 144 -15.44 6.13 4.03
N LEU A 145 -16.42 6.87 4.53
CA LEU A 145 -16.67 7.01 5.97
C LEU A 145 -17.20 5.68 6.54
N PRO A 146 -17.10 5.45 7.87
CA PRO A 146 -17.68 4.28 8.51
C PRO A 146 -19.19 4.22 8.22
N VAL A 147 -19.62 3.15 7.57
CA VAL A 147 -21.03 2.92 7.26
C VAL A 147 -21.78 2.63 8.57
N PRO A 148 -22.90 3.30 8.88
CA PRO A 148 -23.68 3.03 10.09
C PRO A 148 -24.02 1.54 10.20
N GLU A 149 -24.02 0.99 11.40
CA GLU A 149 -24.23 -0.45 11.66
C GLU A 149 -25.53 -0.99 11.02
N LYS A 150 -26.58 -0.15 10.96
CA LYS A 150 -27.85 -0.44 10.26
C LYS A 150 -27.70 -0.64 8.75
N THR A 151 -26.76 0.07 8.11
CA THR A 151 -26.51 0.02 6.67
C THR A 151 -25.60 -1.14 6.28
N THR A 152 -24.66 -1.52 7.15
CA THR A 152 -23.86 -2.76 6.98
C THR A 152 -24.73 -4.00 7.13
N LEU A 153 -25.70 -3.96 8.06
CA LEU A 153 -26.69 -5.03 8.20
C LEU A 153 -27.58 -5.11 6.95
N SER A 154 -28.14 -4.01 6.45
CA SER A 154 -29.00 -4.04 5.25
C SER A 154 -28.30 -4.61 4.01
N ILE A 155 -27.00 -4.30 3.81
CA ILE A 155 -26.19 -4.88 2.73
C ILE A 155 -25.92 -6.38 2.95
N PHE A 156 -25.70 -6.80 4.21
CA PHE A 156 -25.58 -8.22 4.56
C PHE A 156 -26.84 -9.00 4.23
N LEU A 157 -28.00 -8.41 4.56
CA LEU A 157 -29.33 -8.99 4.34
C LEU A 157 -29.61 -9.19 2.84
N GLN A 158 -29.22 -8.23 1.98
CA GLN A 158 -29.44 -8.33 0.53
C GLN A 158 -28.62 -9.43 -0.16
N LYS A 159 -27.47 -9.83 0.40
CA LYS A 159 -26.57 -10.83 -0.21
C LYS A 159 -26.71 -12.24 0.37
N ASN A 160 -27.41 -12.36 1.49
CA ASN A 160 -27.58 -13.58 2.27
C ASN A 160 -29.07 -13.81 2.66
N ASP A 161 -29.97 -13.42 1.76
CA ASP A 161 -31.42 -13.49 1.92
C ASP A 161 -31.99 -14.92 1.93
N TYR A 162 -31.22 -15.92 1.47
CA TYR A 162 -31.60 -17.33 1.50
C TYR A 162 -30.51 -18.23 2.10
N CYS A 163 -30.92 -19.37 2.64
CA CYS A 163 -30.04 -20.40 3.18
C CYS A 163 -29.19 -21.05 2.08
N ALA A 164 -27.87 -21.18 2.30
CA ALA A 164 -26.95 -21.74 1.32
C ALA A 164 -27.34 -23.14 0.83
N ASP A 165 -27.92 -23.99 1.69
CA ASP A 165 -28.12 -25.41 1.37
C ASP A 165 -29.54 -25.79 0.95
N CYS A 166 -30.56 -25.13 1.51
CA CYS A 166 -31.96 -25.46 1.20
C CYS A 166 -32.72 -24.33 0.51
N SER A 167 -32.03 -23.23 0.20
CA SER A 167 -32.59 -22.04 -0.44
C SER A 167 -33.79 -21.41 0.29
N ARG A 168 -34.02 -21.77 1.56
CA ARG A 168 -35.04 -21.16 2.41
C ARG A 168 -34.75 -19.67 2.55
N ILE A 169 -35.72 -18.82 2.21
CA ILE A 169 -35.66 -17.38 2.47
C ILE A 169 -35.53 -17.16 3.98
N LEU A 170 -34.47 -16.48 4.39
CA LEU A 170 -34.13 -16.22 5.79
C LEU A 170 -34.81 -14.95 6.33
N SER A 171 -35.31 -14.07 5.45
CA SER A 171 -36.03 -12.85 5.81
C SER A 171 -37.50 -13.04 6.21
N GLU A 172 -38.10 -14.21 5.94
CA GLU A 172 -39.55 -14.46 6.14
C GLU A 172 -39.87 -15.44 7.30
N GLY A 173 -38.88 -15.88 8.09
CA GLY A 173 -39.07 -16.81 9.21
C GLY A 173 -39.56 -16.15 10.52
N TYR A 174 -40.27 -16.92 11.36
CA TYR A 174 -40.95 -16.53 12.62
C TYR A 174 -40.32 -15.29 13.30
N GLN A 175 -41.03 -14.16 13.25
CA GLN A 175 -40.65 -12.82 13.74
C GLN A 175 -39.77 -11.93 12.85
N GLY A 176 -39.60 -12.19 11.55
CA GLY A 176 -39.21 -11.14 10.59
C GLY A 176 -37.81 -10.52 10.79
N HIS A 177 -36.91 -11.21 11.49
CA HIS A 177 -35.54 -10.77 11.73
C HIS A 177 -34.54 -11.87 11.30
N ILE A 178 -33.68 -11.56 10.31
CA ILE A 178 -32.53 -12.42 9.90
C ILE A 178 -31.54 -12.64 11.06
N GLU A 179 -31.70 -11.95 12.18
CA GLU A 179 -30.94 -12.20 13.40
C GLU A 179 -31.11 -13.64 13.95
N SER A 180 -32.14 -14.37 13.50
CA SER A 180 -32.32 -15.82 13.76
C SER A 180 -31.49 -16.74 12.84
N ALA A 181 -30.66 -16.19 11.94
CA ALA A 181 -29.82 -16.95 11.03
C ALA A 181 -28.56 -17.50 11.70
N PHE A 182 -27.94 -18.47 11.04
CA PHE A 182 -26.71 -19.11 11.47
C PHE A 182 -25.63 -18.89 10.43
N VAL A 183 -24.39 -18.80 10.86
CA VAL A 183 -23.25 -18.58 9.97
C VAL A 183 -22.25 -19.72 10.12
N SER A 184 -21.75 -20.22 9.00
CA SER A 184 -20.56 -21.06 8.98
C SER A 184 -19.37 -20.17 8.69
N LEU A 185 -18.54 -19.93 9.69
CA LEU A 185 -17.39 -19.03 9.54
C LEU A 185 -16.35 -19.60 8.58
N LYS A 186 -16.14 -20.92 8.61
CA LYS A 186 -15.17 -21.61 7.76
C LYS A 186 -15.61 -21.81 6.31
N LEU A 187 -16.91 -21.99 6.07
CA LEU A 187 -17.45 -22.16 4.72
C LEU A 187 -17.94 -20.83 4.11
N GLY A 188 -18.01 -19.77 4.92
CA GLY A 188 -18.37 -18.42 4.49
C GLY A 188 -19.81 -18.28 4.04
N CYS A 189 -20.71 -19.07 4.63
CA CYS A 189 -22.09 -19.16 4.21
C CYS A 189 -23.08 -18.96 5.36
N VAL A 190 -24.27 -18.48 5.03
CA VAL A 190 -25.38 -18.26 5.95
C VAL A 190 -26.41 -19.37 5.80
N LEU A 191 -26.91 -19.89 6.92
CA LEU A 191 -27.71 -21.10 7.01
C LEU A 191 -28.98 -20.82 7.82
N CYS A 192 -30.05 -21.56 7.52
CA CYS A 192 -31.17 -21.70 8.44
C CYS A 192 -30.80 -22.65 9.57
N GLU A 193 -31.52 -22.57 10.69
CA GLU A 193 -31.33 -23.42 11.88
C GLU A 193 -31.17 -24.91 11.54
N GLU A 194 -32.10 -25.49 10.78
CA GLU A 194 -32.07 -26.91 10.42
C GLU A 194 -30.80 -27.32 9.65
N CYS A 195 -30.30 -26.48 8.75
CA CYS A 195 -29.07 -26.74 7.99
C CYS A 195 -27.84 -26.49 8.86
N ALA A 196 -27.88 -25.50 9.75
CA ALA A 196 -26.84 -25.21 10.73
C ALA A 196 -26.63 -26.39 11.70
N ILE A 197 -27.71 -27.01 12.15
CA ILE A 197 -27.66 -28.25 12.96
C ILE A 197 -27.05 -29.39 12.14
N CYS A 198 -27.41 -29.55 10.86
CA CYS A 198 -26.79 -30.56 9.99
C CYS A 198 -25.28 -30.33 9.84
N HIS A 199 -24.84 -29.08 9.69
CA HIS A 199 -23.43 -28.72 9.68
C HIS A 199 -22.74 -29.05 11.00
N PHE A 200 -23.35 -28.67 12.13
CA PHE A 200 -22.81 -28.94 13.45
C PHE A 200 -22.66 -30.45 13.72
N GLU A 201 -23.65 -31.26 13.35
CA GLU A 201 -23.65 -32.70 13.60
C GLU A 201 -22.79 -33.51 12.60
N ILE A 202 -22.72 -33.10 11.32
CA ILE A 202 -22.05 -33.88 10.26
C ILE A 202 -20.64 -33.39 9.97
N LEU A 203 -20.41 -32.08 10.00
CA LEU A 203 -19.13 -31.46 9.66
C LEU A 203 -18.34 -31.09 10.92
N GLY A 204 -19.04 -30.77 12.02
CA GLY A 204 -18.43 -30.36 13.27
C GLY A 204 -17.76 -28.99 13.22
N HIS A 205 -17.23 -28.56 14.37
CA HIS A 205 -16.51 -27.28 14.51
C HIS A 205 -15.27 -27.21 13.61
N GLU A 206 -14.60 -28.34 13.35
CA GLU A 206 -13.40 -28.36 12.52
C GLU A 206 -13.66 -28.00 11.05
N CYS A 207 -14.77 -28.45 10.48
CA CYS A 207 -15.06 -28.23 9.05
C CYS A 207 -16.00 -27.05 8.79
N SER A 208 -16.97 -26.78 9.67
CA SER A 208 -17.99 -25.75 9.41
C SER A 208 -17.96 -24.58 10.39
N ASP A 209 -17.56 -24.80 11.64
CA ASP A 209 -17.53 -23.78 12.70
C ASP A 209 -18.80 -22.89 12.74
N VAL A 210 -19.92 -23.52 13.08
CA VAL A 210 -21.24 -22.90 13.03
C VAL A 210 -21.46 -22.01 14.24
N HIS A 211 -21.91 -20.78 14.01
CA HIS A 211 -22.32 -19.84 15.04
C HIS A 211 -23.74 -19.33 14.78
N ALA A 212 -24.46 -19.02 15.85
CA ALA A 212 -25.78 -18.41 15.81
C ALA A 212 -25.65 -16.88 15.81
N MET A 213 -26.46 -16.16 15.03
CA MET A 213 -26.44 -14.69 15.01
C MET A 213 -27.12 -14.06 16.23
N GLN A 214 -27.81 -14.87 17.04
CA GLN A 214 -28.45 -14.59 18.31
C GLN A 214 -28.20 -15.74 19.30
N GLU A 215 -28.56 -15.55 20.56
CA GLU A 215 -28.41 -16.59 21.58
C GLU A 215 -29.18 -17.86 21.20
N HIS A 216 -28.50 -19.01 21.28
CA HIS A 216 -29.06 -20.30 20.91
C HIS A 216 -28.58 -21.39 21.88
N PRO A 217 -29.46 -22.33 22.31
CA PRO A 217 -29.14 -23.29 23.37
C PRO A 217 -28.06 -24.31 23.03
N ARG A 218 -27.72 -24.49 21.75
CA ARG A 218 -26.77 -25.53 21.29
C ARG A 218 -25.64 -25.03 20.39
N ILE A 219 -25.71 -23.79 19.92
CA ILE A 219 -24.76 -23.27 18.92
C ILE A 219 -24.20 -21.95 19.47
N PRO A 220 -22.86 -21.77 19.50
CA PRO A 220 -22.24 -20.57 20.05
C PRO A 220 -22.67 -19.28 19.35
N LEU A 221 -22.77 -18.18 20.10
CA LEU A 221 -23.11 -16.86 19.57
C LEU A 221 -21.99 -16.28 18.70
N PHE A 222 -22.33 -15.70 17.55
CA PHE A 222 -21.44 -14.91 16.72
C PHE A 222 -21.40 -13.47 17.23
N ASP A 223 -20.37 -13.16 18.02
CA ASP A 223 -20.12 -11.78 18.46
C ASP A 223 -19.51 -10.95 17.31
N ARG A 224 -20.36 -10.12 16.69
CA ARG A 224 -20.00 -9.25 15.56
C ARG A 224 -18.95 -8.19 15.93
N LYS A 225 -18.90 -7.76 17.19
CA LYS A 225 -17.94 -6.76 17.68
C LYS A 225 -16.56 -7.38 17.88
N GLN A 226 -16.50 -8.66 18.26
CA GLN A 226 -15.25 -9.40 18.41
C GLN A 226 -14.77 -10.04 17.09
N LYS A 227 -15.65 -10.22 16.09
CA LYS A 227 -15.36 -10.86 14.80
C LYS A 227 -15.72 -9.99 13.57
N PRO A 228 -15.20 -8.74 13.47
CA PRO A 228 -15.57 -7.80 12.40
C PRO A 228 -15.05 -8.22 11.01
N MET A 229 -13.95 -8.98 10.94
CA MET A 229 -13.38 -9.46 9.68
C MET A 229 -14.21 -10.60 9.10
N GLU A 230 -14.68 -11.52 9.92
CA GLU A 230 -15.57 -12.62 9.55
C GLU A 230 -16.92 -12.09 9.06
N MET A 231 -17.43 -11.03 9.69
CA MET A 231 -18.64 -10.34 9.22
C MET A 231 -18.44 -9.69 7.85
N SER A 232 -17.31 -9.03 7.64
CA SER A 232 -16.94 -8.45 6.33
C SER A 232 -16.77 -9.51 5.25
N PHE A 233 -16.24 -10.68 5.62
CA PHE A 233 -16.11 -11.84 4.75
C PHE A 233 -17.46 -12.41 4.31
N LEU A 234 -18.38 -12.66 5.26
CA LEU A 234 -19.73 -13.14 4.95
C LEU A 234 -20.50 -12.15 4.05
N ASN A 235 -20.24 -10.84 4.24
CA ASN A 235 -20.74 -9.76 3.37
C ASN A 235 -20.16 -9.77 1.96
N TYR A 236 -18.87 -10.07 1.83
CA TYR A 236 -18.19 -10.12 0.53
C TYR A 236 -18.58 -11.35 -0.29
N MET A 237 -18.63 -12.52 0.37
CA MET A 237 -18.97 -13.78 -0.27
C MET A 237 -20.42 -13.76 -0.74
N GLY A 238 -21.37 -13.65 0.18
CA GLY A 238 -22.78 -13.89 -0.12
C GLY A 238 -23.05 -15.35 -0.50
N ASN A 239 -24.23 -15.86 -0.12
CA ASN A 239 -24.58 -17.27 -0.39
C ASN A 239 -24.65 -17.63 -1.87
N LYS A 240 -24.85 -16.64 -2.76
CA LYS A 240 -24.77 -16.84 -4.21
C LYS A 240 -23.40 -17.32 -4.65
N LYS A 241 -22.33 -16.57 -4.32
CA LYS A 241 -20.95 -16.94 -4.73
C LYS A 241 -20.49 -18.24 -4.08
N VAL A 242 -20.94 -18.50 -2.84
CA VAL A 242 -20.69 -19.78 -2.16
C VAL A 242 -21.27 -20.93 -2.99
N ASN A 243 -22.53 -20.81 -3.41
CA ASN A 243 -23.19 -21.86 -4.18
C ASN A 243 -22.67 -21.94 -5.62
N ASP A 244 -22.32 -20.83 -6.26
CA ASP A 244 -21.64 -20.84 -7.57
C ASP A 244 -20.36 -21.68 -7.55
N TYR A 245 -19.69 -21.76 -6.40
CA TYR A 245 -18.49 -22.59 -6.20
C TYR A 245 -18.81 -24.03 -5.80
N TRP A 246 -19.66 -24.23 -4.78
CA TRP A 246 -19.93 -25.54 -4.20
C TRP A 246 -20.96 -26.36 -4.97
N GLU A 247 -21.80 -25.72 -5.78
CA GLU A 247 -22.92 -26.29 -6.53
C GLU A 247 -22.78 -26.08 -8.05
N ALA A 248 -21.58 -25.74 -8.54
CA ALA A 248 -21.31 -25.48 -9.95
C ALA A 248 -21.76 -26.61 -10.91
N ASN A 249 -21.81 -27.86 -10.42
CA ASN A 249 -22.17 -29.06 -11.18
C ASN A 249 -23.46 -29.71 -10.65
N LEU A 250 -24.49 -28.91 -10.36
CA LEU A 250 -25.75 -29.42 -9.79
C LEU A 250 -26.67 -30.19 -10.75
N SER A 251 -26.36 -30.21 -12.06
CA SER A 251 -27.25 -30.78 -13.07
C SER A 251 -27.55 -32.26 -12.81
N GLY A 252 -28.83 -32.59 -12.60
CA GLY A 252 -29.29 -33.96 -12.31
C GLY A 252 -29.44 -34.29 -10.82
N TYR A 253 -29.13 -33.37 -9.92
CA TYR A 253 -29.31 -33.54 -8.47
C TYR A 253 -30.38 -32.58 -7.93
N ASN A 254 -31.24 -33.09 -7.07
CA ASN A 254 -32.27 -32.28 -6.41
C ASN A 254 -31.71 -31.67 -5.12
N LYS A 255 -31.60 -30.34 -5.10
CA LYS A 255 -31.27 -29.59 -3.89
C LYS A 255 -32.43 -29.69 -2.89
N PRO A 256 -32.18 -30.00 -1.60
CA PRO A 256 -33.24 -30.05 -0.61
C PRO A 256 -33.93 -28.70 -0.47
N THR A 257 -35.20 -28.71 -0.08
CA THR A 257 -36.00 -27.50 0.13
C THR A 257 -36.17 -27.19 1.62
N SER A 258 -36.82 -26.07 1.94
CA SER A 258 -37.16 -25.69 3.31
C SER A 258 -38.10 -26.68 4.02
N SER A 259 -38.79 -27.56 3.29
CA SER A 259 -39.64 -28.64 3.82
C SER A 259 -38.98 -30.02 3.79
N SER A 260 -37.79 -30.17 3.16
CA SER A 260 -37.08 -31.45 3.10
C SER A 260 -36.75 -31.99 4.49
N PRO A 261 -36.95 -33.31 4.74
CA PRO A 261 -36.61 -33.95 6.01
C PRO A 261 -35.13 -33.80 6.37
N ARG A 262 -34.82 -33.73 7.68
CA ARG A 262 -33.44 -33.56 8.18
C ARG A 262 -32.47 -34.63 7.66
N LYS A 263 -32.95 -35.87 7.44
CA LYS A 263 -32.14 -36.97 6.87
C LYS A 263 -31.63 -36.63 5.47
N GLU A 264 -32.46 -36.04 4.62
CA GLU A 264 -32.11 -35.63 3.26
C GLU A 264 -31.10 -34.47 3.27
N ARG A 265 -31.31 -33.49 4.15
CA ARG A 265 -30.38 -32.36 4.34
C ARG A 265 -29.00 -32.82 4.80
N LYS A 266 -28.93 -33.79 5.72
CA LYS A 266 -27.64 -34.37 6.17
C LYS A 266 -26.87 -35.02 5.02
N ILE A 267 -27.58 -35.74 4.15
CA ILE A 267 -26.97 -36.33 2.94
C ILE A 267 -26.45 -35.22 2.03
N TRP A 268 -27.27 -34.20 1.77
CA TRP A 268 -26.87 -33.06 0.95
C TRP A 268 -25.62 -32.34 1.47
N VAL A 269 -25.60 -31.97 2.76
CA VAL A 269 -24.45 -31.30 3.40
C VAL A 269 -23.18 -32.14 3.29
N LYS A 270 -23.31 -33.47 3.47
CA LYS A 270 -22.19 -34.41 3.30
C LYS A 270 -21.71 -34.49 1.86
N GLU A 271 -22.62 -34.57 0.88
CA GLU A 271 -22.27 -34.60 -0.55
C GLU A 271 -21.62 -33.28 -1.00
N LYS A 272 -22.21 -32.14 -0.63
CA LYS A 272 -21.78 -30.80 -1.03
C LYS A 272 -20.41 -30.44 -0.48
N TYR A 273 -20.18 -30.58 0.82
CA TYR A 273 -18.98 -30.05 1.47
C TYR A 273 -17.91 -31.10 1.76
N LEU A 274 -18.30 -32.31 2.20
CA LEU A 274 -17.35 -33.36 2.56
C LEU A 274 -16.89 -34.14 1.32
N ARG A 275 -17.84 -34.61 0.49
CA ARG A 275 -17.54 -35.38 -0.73
C ARG A 275 -17.30 -34.48 -1.95
N LYS A 276 -17.67 -33.20 -1.87
CA LYS A 276 -17.41 -32.17 -2.89
C LYS A 276 -18.04 -32.51 -4.24
N THR A 277 -19.16 -33.24 -4.20
CA THR A 277 -19.81 -33.89 -5.34
C THR A 277 -20.25 -32.88 -6.42
N PHE A 278 -20.61 -31.66 -6.02
CA PHE A 278 -21.18 -30.63 -6.92
C PHE A 278 -20.19 -29.49 -7.26
N LYS A 279 -18.93 -29.60 -6.82
CA LYS A 279 -17.93 -28.52 -6.93
C LYS A 279 -17.33 -28.39 -8.34
N GLY A 280 -17.14 -27.15 -8.80
CA GLY A 280 -16.74 -26.80 -10.17
C GLY A 280 -15.29 -27.12 -10.58
N ARG A 281 -15.15 -28.10 -11.49
CA ARG A 281 -14.38 -28.12 -12.75
C ARG A 281 -14.44 -29.57 -13.26
N LYS A 282 -15.29 -29.87 -14.25
CA LYS A 282 -15.25 -31.21 -14.86
C LYS A 282 -13.93 -31.34 -15.61
N ARG A 283 -13.11 -32.28 -15.16
CA ARG A 283 -11.76 -32.53 -15.65
C ARG A 283 -11.52 -34.02 -15.73
N GLY A 284 -10.81 -34.46 -16.76
CA GLY A 284 -10.63 -35.87 -16.99
C GLY A 284 -9.97 -36.15 -18.33
N TYR A 285 -9.59 -37.40 -18.55
CA TYR A 285 -9.01 -37.79 -19.81
C TYR A 285 -10.11 -38.12 -20.82
N LEU A 286 -10.07 -37.48 -21.99
CA LEU A 286 -10.95 -37.80 -23.12
C LEU A 286 -10.12 -38.23 -24.33
N SER A 287 -10.62 -39.22 -25.06
CA SER A 287 -10.08 -39.60 -26.37
C SER A 287 -10.75 -38.73 -27.43
N VAL A 288 -9.94 -37.98 -28.20
CA VAL A 288 -10.41 -37.01 -29.19
C VAL A 288 -10.03 -37.49 -30.59
N LYS A 289 -11.02 -37.64 -31.46
CA LYS A 289 -10.86 -38.00 -32.87
C LYS A 289 -11.19 -36.80 -33.75
N ARG A 290 -10.24 -36.43 -34.61
CA ARG A 290 -10.36 -35.33 -35.58
C ARG A 290 -10.43 -35.93 -36.99
N ASP A 291 -11.29 -35.39 -37.86
CA ASP A 291 -11.42 -35.68 -39.31
C ASP A 291 -10.51 -36.80 -39.86
N LYS A 292 -11.02 -38.04 -39.83
CA LYS A 292 -10.38 -39.29 -40.31
C LYS A 292 -8.99 -39.66 -39.74
N LYS A 293 -8.47 -38.95 -38.73
CA LYS A 293 -7.20 -39.28 -38.02
C LYS A 293 -7.43 -40.22 -36.83
N LYS A 294 -6.35 -40.88 -36.36
CA LYS A 294 -6.36 -41.74 -35.15
C LYS A 294 -6.75 -40.92 -33.91
N ALA A 295 -7.53 -41.53 -33.00
CA ALA A 295 -7.93 -40.90 -31.75
C ALA A 295 -6.71 -40.66 -30.85
N LYS A 296 -6.61 -39.47 -30.24
CA LYS A 296 -5.54 -39.12 -29.29
C LYS A 296 -6.15 -38.73 -27.94
N LYS A 297 -5.54 -39.18 -26.85
CA LYS A 297 -5.99 -38.91 -25.49
C LYS A 297 -5.45 -37.58 -25.00
N TYR A 298 -6.32 -36.77 -24.39
CA TYR A 298 -6.00 -35.47 -23.81
C TYR A 298 -6.55 -35.39 -22.39
N TRP A 299 -5.86 -34.67 -21.51
CA TRP A 299 -6.44 -34.18 -20.28
C TRP A 299 -7.28 -32.94 -20.61
N VAL A 300 -8.58 -33.01 -20.37
CA VAL A 300 -9.54 -31.97 -20.75
C VAL A 300 -10.04 -31.29 -19.50
N VAL A 301 -10.12 -29.96 -19.55
CA VAL A 301 -10.68 -29.12 -18.48
C VAL A 301 -11.77 -28.25 -19.08
N LEU A 302 -12.99 -28.39 -18.55
CA LEU A 302 -14.10 -27.49 -18.87
C LEU A 302 -14.06 -26.28 -17.94
N GLU A 303 -13.95 -25.09 -18.53
CA GLU A 303 -14.07 -23.79 -17.85
C GLU A 303 -15.41 -23.12 -18.21
N SER A 304 -15.70 -21.96 -17.62
CA SER A 304 -17.01 -21.30 -17.73
C SER A 304 -17.40 -20.91 -19.17
N SER A 305 -16.42 -20.67 -20.04
CA SER A 305 -16.62 -20.27 -21.43
C SER A 305 -15.74 -21.01 -22.43
N THR A 306 -14.89 -21.93 -21.96
CA THR A 306 -13.90 -22.62 -22.79
C THR A 306 -13.71 -24.09 -22.42
N ILE A 307 -13.21 -24.88 -23.38
CA ILE A 307 -12.69 -26.24 -23.15
C ILE A 307 -11.20 -26.23 -23.47
N ASN A 308 -10.39 -26.61 -22.50
CA ASN A 308 -8.93 -26.59 -22.60
C ASN A 308 -8.40 -28.03 -22.71
N PHE A 309 -7.61 -28.32 -23.74
CA PHE A 309 -6.99 -29.63 -23.96
C PHE A 309 -5.51 -29.60 -23.63
N PHE A 310 -5.05 -30.54 -22.80
CA PHE A 310 -3.66 -30.70 -22.36
C PHE A 310 -3.15 -32.09 -22.73
N ASN A 311 -1.85 -32.27 -22.99
CA ASN A 311 -1.33 -33.62 -23.28
C ASN A 311 -1.29 -34.47 -21.99
N SER A 312 -1.07 -33.83 -20.83
CA SER A 312 -1.08 -34.46 -19.51
C SER A 312 -1.82 -33.60 -18.47
N SER A 313 -2.16 -34.19 -17.33
CA SER A 313 -2.75 -33.47 -16.18
C SER A 313 -1.80 -32.48 -15.50
N GLU A 314 -0.51 -32.51 -15.84
CA GLU A 314 0.55 -31.67 -15.24
C GLU A 314 0.94 -30.49 -16.14
N ASP A 315 0.46 -30.46 -17.39
CA ASP A 315 0.81 -29.42 -18.35
C ASP A 315 0.21 -28.06 -17.97
N MET A 316 1.03 -27.00 -18.06
CA MET A 316 0.62 -25.63 -17.72
C MET A 316 0.04 -24.83 -18.90
N LYS A 317 0.23 -25.31 -20.13
CA LYS A 317 -0.21 -24.65 -21.37
C LYS A 317 -1.17 -25.55 -22.14
N ALA A 318 -2.37 -25.06 -22.39
CA ALA A 318 -3.35 -25.76 -23.22
C ALA A 318 -2.81 -25.88 -24.65
N GLN A 319 -2.90 -27.08 -25.21
CA GLN A 319 -2.59 -27.36 -26.61
C GLN A 319 -3.63 -26.77 -27.54
N GLU A 320 -4.89 -26.74 -27.10
CA GLU A 320 -6.01 -26.18 -27.84
C GLU A 320 -7.07 -25.69 -26.85
N ILE A 321 -7.72 -24.59 -27.20
CA ILE A 321 -8.79 -23.96 -26.44
C ILE A 321 -9.98 -23.82 -27.37
N ILE A 322 -11.13 -24.37 -26.98
CA ILE A 322 -12.39 -24.20 -27.70
C ILE A 322 -13.24 -23.20 -26.93
N VAL A 323 -13.66 -22.10 -27.59
CA VAL A 323 -14.59 -21.12 -27.02
C VAL A 323 -16.03 -21.59 -27.24
N LEU A 324 -16.86 -21.56 -26.20
CA LEU A 324 -18.20 -22.15 -26.21
C LEU A 324 -19.30 -21.28 -26.84
N GLN A 325 -19.00 -20.04 -27.23
CA GLN A 325 -19.95 -19.00 -27.67
C GLN A 325 -20.77 -19.38 -28.93
N SER A 326 -20.38 -20.44 -29.65
CA SER A 326 -21.12 -20.92 -30.83
C SER A 326 -21.01 -22.43 -31.00
N CYS A 327 -20.92 -23.16 -29.88
CA CYS A 327 -20.76 -24.62 -29.89
C CYS A 327 -22.09 -25.36 -29.83
N GLY A 328 -22.31 -26.30 -30.76
CA GLY A 328 -23.34 -27.32 -30.65
C GLY A 328 -22.77 -28.61 -30.05
N VAL A 329 -23.51 -29.28 -29.18
CA VAL A 329 -23.12 -30.60 -28.64
C VAL A 329 -24.16 -31.63 -29.08
N LYS A 330 -23.71 -32.77 -29.62
CA LYS A 330 -24.56 -33.91 -29.96
C LYS A 330 -24.10 -35.13 -29.19
N VAL A 331 -25.04 -35.89 -28.62
CA VAL A 331 -24.74 -37.13 -27.90
C VAL A 331 -25.20 -38.31 -28.74
N GLY A 332 -24.33 -39.31 -28.91
CA GLY A 332 -24.74 -40.58 -29.52
C GLY A 332 -25.13 -40.50 -30.99
N ASP A 333 -24.36 -39.80 -31.82
CA ASP A 333 -24.56 -39.77 -33.28
C ASP A 333 -24.36 -41.16 -33.94
N ASP A 334 -23.79 -42.14 -33.21
CA ASP A 334 -23.43 -43.47 -33.69
C ASP A 334 -24.02 -44.56 -32.77
N PRO A 335 -25.10 -45.26 -33.19
CA PRO A 335 -25.73 -46.32 -32.39
C PRO A 335 -24.78 -47.47 -32.03
N ALA A 336 -23.65 -47.62 -32.72
CA ALA A 336 -22.66 -48.66 -32.45
C ALA A 336 -21.62 -48.26 -31.39
N CYS A 337 -21.55 -46.98 -30.99
CA CYS A 337 -20.55 -46.45 -30.05
C CYS A 337 -21.19 -45.40 -29.12
N PRO A 338 -22.01 -45.84 -28.13
CA PRO A 338 -22.77 -44.94 -27.28
C PRO A 338 -21.87 -44.02 -26.44
N GLU A 339 -20.65 -44.44 -26.11
CA GLU A 339 -19.68 -43.73 -25.26
C GLU A 339 -19.05 -42.48 -25.92
N THR A 340 -19.61 -42.02 -27.04
CA THR A 340 -19.10 -40.90 -27.82
C THR A 340 -20.07 -39.72 -27.87
N PHE A 341 -19.50 -38.51 -27.89
CA PHE A 341 -20.23 -37.26 -28.08
C PHE A 341 -19.47 -36.32 -29.01
N THR A 342 -20.18 -35.43 -29.67
CA THR A 342 -19.64 -34.55 -30.71
C THR A 342 -19.79 -33.09 -30.29
N ILE A 343 -18.72 -32.30 -30.40
CA ILE A 343 -18.73 -30.84 -30.25
C ILE A 343 -18.54 -30.22 -31.63
N ILE A 344 -19.45 -29.33 -32.01
CA ILE A 344 -19.49 -28.66 -33.31
C ILE A 344 -19.22 -27.17 -33.08
N THR A 345 -18.10 -26.66 -33.59
CA THR A 345 -17.74 -25.22 -33.55
C THR A 345 -17.83 -24.62 -34.96
N PRO A 346 -17.89 -23.28 -35.13
CA PRO A 346 -17.77 -22.65 -36.44
C PRO A 346 -16.42 -23.00 -37.09
N GLY A 347 -16.42 -23.97 -38.01
CA GLY A 347 -15.24 -24.41 -38.77
C GLY A 347 -14.56 -25.72 -38.32
N LYS A 348 -14.98 -26.38 -37.23
CA LYS A 348 -14.40 -27.68 -36.80
C LYS A 348 -15.43 -28.56 -36.07
N THR A 349 -15.28 -29.88 -36.17
CA THR A 349 -16.05 -30.86 -35.41
C THR A 349 -15.12 -31.79 -34.64
N TYR A 350 -15.40 -31.99 -33.35
CA TYR A 350 -14.63 -32.82 -32.44
C TYR A 350 -15.49 -34.01 -32.01
N LYS A 351 -15.08 -35.24 -32.32
CA LYS A 351 -15.71 -36.45 -31.76
C LYS A 351 -14.89 -36.88 -30.55
N LEU A 352 -15.51 -36.87 -29.38
CA LEU A 352 -14.90 -37.21 -28.10
C LEU A 352 -15.49 -38.50 -27.55
N GLU A 353 -14.68 -39.22 -26.79
CA GLU A 353 -15.02 -40.51 -26.20
C GLU A 353 -14.51 -40.56 -24.75
N ASP A 354 -15.37 -41.04 -23.85
CA ASP A 354 -15.01 -41.43 -22.49
C ASP A 354 -15.19 -42.95 -22.33
N LYS A 355 -14.71 -43.53 -21.22
CA LYS A 355 -14.70 -44.97 -20.98
C LYS A 355 -16.07 -45.61 -20.77
N THR A 356 -17.10 -44.80 -20.52
CA THR A 356 -18.45 -45.28 -20.26
C THR A 356 -19.48 -44.30 -20.84
N PHE A 357 -20.62 -44.83 -21.27
CA PHE A 357 -21.74 -44.02 -21.76
C PHE A 357 -22.23 -42.97 -20.76
N PRO A 358 -22.42 -43.27 -19.45
CA PRO A 358 -22.80 -42.26 -18.47
C PRO A 358 -21.77 -41.13 -18.34
N ALA A 359 -20.46 -41.44 -18.36
CA ALA A 359 -19.42 -40.42 -18.26
C ALA A 359 -19.39 -39.51 -19.49
N ALA A 360 -19.54 -40.09 -20.69
CA ALA A 360 -19.65 -39.34 -21.94
C ALA A 360 -20.89 -38.41 -21.96
N MET A 361 -22.03 -38.91 -21.47
CA MET A 361 -23.26 -38.15 -21.32
C MET A 361 -23.09 -36.99 -20.33
N GLU A 362 -22.43 -37.21 -19.19
CA GLU A 362 -22.13 -36.15 -18.22
C GLU A 362 -21.22 -35.06 -18.82
N TRP A 363 -20.22 -35.43 -19.63
CA TRP A 363 -19.38 -34.46 -20.32
C TRP A 363 -20.17 -33.61 -21.31
N ALA A 364 -20.99 -34.25 -22.14
CA ALA A 364 -21.81 -33.56 -23.11
C ALA A 364 -22.82 -32.61 -22.46
N ASN A 365 -23.47 -33.03 -21.36
CA ASN A 365 -24.40 -32.20 -20.60
C ASN A 365 -23.69 -31.00 -19.98
N ALA A 366 -22.53 -31.20 -19.34
CA ALA A 366 -21.76 -30.12 -18.73
C ALA A 366 -21.33 -29.06 -19.75
N ILE A 367 -20.88 -29.48 -20.93
CA ILE A 367 -20.48 -28.58 -22.02
C ILE A 367 -21.69 -27.83 -22.59
N SER A 368 -22.82 -28.52 -22.77
CA SER A 368 -24.07 -27.93 -23.28
C SER A 368 -24.60 -26.84 -22.34
N VAL A 369 -24.57 -27.10 -21.03
CA VAL A 369 -24.96 -26.12 -20.00
C VAL A 369 -24.04 -24.90 -20.01
N ALA A 370 -22.72 -25.12 -20.10
CA ALA A 370 -21.75 -24.02 -20.17
C ALA A 370 -21.95 -23.15 -21.42
N ALA A 371 -22.18 -23.76 -22.59
CA ALA A 371 -22.47 -23.05 -23.84
C ALA A 371 -23.80 -22.27 -23.77
N ALA A 372 -24.86 -22.87 -23.22
CA ALA A 372 -26.17 -22.22 -23.07
C ALA A 372 -26.13 -21.05 -22.07
N SER A 373 -25.38 -21.19 -20.97
CA SER A 373 -25.19 -20.13 -19.97
C SER A 373 -24.49 -18.90 -20.58
N LEU A 374 -23.46 -19.13 -21.39
CA LEU A 374 -22.75 -18.06 -22.11
C LEU A 374 -23.65 -17.35 -23.13
N MET A 375 -24.45 -18.10 -23.88
CA MET A 375 -25.45 -17.52 -24.79
C MET A 375 -26.48 -16.67 -24.04
N LYS A 376 -26.97 -17.13 -22.88
CA LYS A 376 -27.94 -16.38 -22.05
C LYS A 376 -27.35 -15.08 -21.48
N GLN A 377 -26.05 -15.08 -21.13
CA GLN A 377 -25.35 -13.86 -20.68
C GLN A 377 -25.18 -12.83 -21.81
N LEU A 378 -25.01 -13.30 -23.04
CA LEU A 378 -24.89 -12.42 -24.21
C LEU A 378 -26.25 -11.87 -24.66
N THR A 379 -27.32 -12.66 -24.58
CA THR A 379 -28.68 -12.21 -24.95
C THR A 379 -29.35 -11.31 -23.90
N ASN A 380 -28.89 -11.34 -22.64
CA ASN A 380 -29.44 -10.49 -21.56
C ASN A 380 -28.83 -9.07 -21.52
N THR A 381 -28.10 -8.64 -22.56
CA THR A 381 -27.62 -7.25 -22.66
C THR A 381 -28.53 -6.31 -23.45
N ASP A 382 -29.63 -6.79 -24.02
CA ASP A 382 -30.66 -5.95 -24.65
C ASP A 382 -32.06 -6.53 -24.42
N THR A 383 -32.75 -6.10 -23.36
CA THR A 383 -34.21 -5.86 -23.31
C THR A 383 -34.61 -5.45 -21.88
N ALA A 384 -34.70 -4.15 -21.63
CA ALA A 384 -35.63 -3.62 -20.63
C ALA A 384 -37.03 -3.62 -21.27
N GLU A 385 -38.01 -4.12 -20.54
CA GLU A 385 -39.42 -4.17 -20.96
C GLU A 385 -39.97 -2.76 -21.24
N GLY A 386 -40.49 -2.57 -22.45
CA GLY A 386 -41.38 -1.48 -22.85
C GLY A 386 -42.51 -2.07 -23.70
N PRO A 387 -43.74 -1.51 -23.65
CA PRO A 387 -44.96 -2.26 -23.91
C PRO A 387 -45.22 -2.58 -25.39
N LYS A 388 -45.92 -3.70 -25.58
CA LYS A 388 -46.42 -4.29 -26.83
C LYS A 388 -46.85 -3.26 -27.89
N ALA A 389 -46.29 -3.38 -29.09
CA ALA A 389 -46.94 -2.97 -30.33
C ALA A 389 -46.64 -3.96 -31.46
N THR A 390 -47.69 -4.21 -32.23
CA THR A 390 -47.94 -5.22 -33.26
C THR A 390 -47.00 -5.17 -34.47
N ILE A 391 -46.68 -6.36 -35.00
CA ILE A 391 -46.02 -6.62 -36.29
C ILE A 391 -47.00 -6.37 -37.45
N PRO A 392 -46.55 -5.85 -38.60
CA PRO A 392 -46.62 -6.60 -39.87
C PRO A 392 -45.27 -6.54 -40.63
N THR A 393 -44.58 -7.66 -40.84
CA THR A 393 -44.50 -8.42 -42.12
C THR A 393 -44.27 -7.56 -43.35
N ASP A 394 -43.06 -7.58 -43.92
CA ASP A 394 -42.83 -8.12 -45.27
C ASP A 394 -41.35 -8.07 -45.72
N TYR A 395 -41.00 -9.12 -46.48
CA TYR A 395 -39.98 -9.20 -47.54
C TYR A 395 -38.47 -9.39 -47.25
N ILE A 396 -38.03 -10.62 -47.58
CA ILE A 396 -36.67 -11.03 -48.00
C ILE A 396 -36.64 -10.95 -49.54
N PRO A 397 -35.60 -10.41 -50.23
CA PRO A 397 -34.53 -11.28 -50.73
C PRO A 397 -33.10 -10.74 -50.86
N SER A 398 -32.20 -11.73 -50.77
CA SER A 398 -30.78 -11.92 -51.13
C SER A 398 -30.36 -11.48 -52.57
N PRO A 399 -29.16 -11.85 -53.11
CA PRO A 399 -27.81 -11.26 -52.97
C PRO A 399 -27.17 -10.89 -54.35
N ARG A 400 -25.88 -10.49 -54.39
CA ARG A 400 -24.95 -10.20 -55.55
C ARG A 400 -24.72 -8.69 -55.76
N GLU A 401 -23.56 -8.15 -56.17
CA GLU A 401 -22.34 -8.69 -56.79
C GLU A 401 -21.16 -7.68 -56.66
N ARG A 402 -20.03 -8.04 -57.29
CA ARG A 402 -18.63 -7.60 -57.08
C ARG A 402 -18.25 -6.17 -57.51
N SER A 403 -17.10 -5.76 -56.95
CA SER A 403 -15.96 -5.04 -57.56
C SER A 403 -15.83 -3.52 -57.32
N GLY A 404 -14.60 -3.09 -56.97
CA GLY A 404 -14.14 -1.71 -57.14
C GLY A 404 -13.31 -1.16 -55.99
N ASN A 405 -11.98 -1.26 -56.10
CA ASN A 405 -11.01 -0.49 -55.32
C ASN A 405 -11.34 1.01 -55.31
N LYS A 406 -11.57 1.60 -54.13
CA LYS A 406 -11.35 3.03 -53.82
C LYS A 406 -11.02 3.18 -52.32
N PRO A 407 -10.20 4.18 -51.94
CA PRO A 407 -9.62 4.29 -50.60
C PRO A 407 -10.71 4.51 -49.55
N ILE A 408 -10.63 3.74 -48.45
CA ILE A 408 -11.52 3.88 -47.30
C ILE A 408 -11.19 5.22 -46.64
N LYS A 409 -12.12 6.18 -46.76
CA LYS A 409 -12.22 7.36 -45.90
C LYS A 409 -12.28 6.89 -44.43
N PRO A 410 -11.74 7.65 -43.46
CA PRO A 410 -11.95 7.35 -42.05
C PRO A 410 -13.46 7.21 -41.81
N PHE A 411 -13.82 6.14 -41.11
CA PHE A 411 -15.19 5.85 -40.69
C PHE A 411 -15.68 7.02 -39.82
N GLU A 412 -16.56 7.88 -40.36
CA GLU A 412 -17.32 8.84 -39.58
C GLU A 412 -18.26 8.04 -38.68
N MET A 413 -17.86 7.89 -37.43
CA MET A 413 -18.73 7.39 -36.37
C MET A 413 -19.61 8.56 -35.95
N ASP A 414 -20.93 8.42 -36.07
CA ASP A 414 -21.91 9.38 -35.53
C ASP A 414 -21.62 9.60 -34.04
N THR A 415 -21.00 10.72 -33.67
CA THR A 415 -20.46 10.99 -32.34
C THR A 415 -21.49 11.45 -31.31
N ASP A 416 -22.79 11.41 -31.61
CA ASP A 416 -23.74 12.21 -30.84
C ASP A 416 -24.61 11.52 -29.79
N THR A 417 -24.37 10.24 -29.42
CA THR A 417 -25.26 9.57 -28.44
C THR A 417 -24.64 8.76 -27.30
N THR A 418 -23.35 8.89 -26.98
CA THR A 418 -22.83 8.36 -25.70
C THR A 418 -21.88 9.32 -24.98
N GLU A 419 -21.98 9.39 -23.65
CA GLU A 419 -21.15 10.22 -22.74
C GLU A 419 -19.63 10.08 -22.98
N TRP A 420 -19.19 8.93 -23.49
CA TRP A 420 -17.78 8.66 -23.83
C TRP A 420 -17.30 9.34 -25.13
N GLY A 421 -18.17 9.52 -26.13
CA GLY A 421 -17.83 10.22 -27.38
C GLY A 421 -17.56 11.72 -27.17
N LYS A 422 -18.31 12.33 -26.25
CA LYS A 422 -18.11 13.74 -25.84
C LYS A 422 -16.79 13.93 -25.08
N THR A 423 -16.36 12.91 -24.33
CA THR A 423 -15.09 12.93 -23.57
C THR A 423 -13.88 12.79 -24.48
N LEU A 424 -13.93 11.92 -25.49
CA LEU A 424 -12.84 11.74 -26.46
C LEU A 424 -12.72 12.94 -27.41
N THR A 425 -13.84 13.53 -27.83
CA THR A 425 -13.85 14.77 -28.64
C THR A 425 -13.33 15.94 -27.81
N SER A 426 -13.67 16.04 -26.51
CA SER A 426 -13.10 17.05 -25.59
C SER A 426 -11.61 16.86 -25.34
N LEU A 427 -11.10 15.63 -25.32
CA LEU A 427 -9.68 15.32 -25.16
C LEU A 427 -8.87 15.60 -26.42
N LEU A 428 -9.40 15.30 -27.61
CA LEU A 428 -8.80 15.67 -28.89
C LEU A 428 -8.86 17.18 -29.12
N HIS A 429 -9.93 17.85 -28.69
CA HIS A 429 -10.01 19.32 -28.68
C HIS A 429 -9.06 19.93 -27.64
N LEU A 430 -8.78 19.26 -26.53
CA LEU A 430 -7.75 19.66 -25.57
C LEU A 430 -6.34 19.43 -26.12
N GLU A 431 -6.08 18.36 -26.86
CA GLU A 431 -4.79 18.15 -27.55
C GLU A 431 -4.58 19.15 -28.68
N GLU A 432 -5.62 19.47 -29.46
CA GLU A 432 -5.58 20.51 -30.49
C GLU A 432 -5.47 21.91 -29.87
N GLN A 433 -6.13 22.17 -28.73
CA GLN A 433 -5.95 23.41 -27.95
C GLN A 433 -4.57 23.49 -27.30
N ILE A 434 -4.00 22.38 -26.82
CA ILE A 434 -2.64 22.32 -26.28
C ILE A 434 -1.61 22.48 -27.41
N GLN A 435 -1.88 21.96 -28.60
CA GLN A 435 -1.03 22.11 -29.78
C GLN A 435 -1.13 23.53 -30.38
N ASN A 436 -2.30 24.15 -30.30
CA ASN A 436 -2.52 25.56 -30.60
C ASN A 436 -1.92 26.48 -29.53
N LEU A 437 -1.93 26.10 -28.25
CA LEU A 437 -1.22 26.82 -27.17
C LEU A 437 0.30 26.67 -27.28
N ARG A 438 0.80 25.52 -27.75
CA ARG A 438 2.23 25.28 -28.07
C ARG A 438 2.73 26.13 -29.24
N THR A 439 1.87 26.41 -30.22
CA THR A 439 2.20 27.27 -31.39
C THR A 439 1.85 28.74 -31.16
N SER A 440 0.92 29.05 -30.24
CA SER A 440 0.50 30.41 -29.88
C SER A 440 1.12 30.96 -28.58
N CYS A 441 2.21 30.37 -28.07
CA CYS A 441 3.06 30.97 -27.05
C CYS A 441 3.77 32.24 -27.59
N ASN A 442 2.99 33.24 -27.97
CA ASN A 442 3.44 34.61 -28.17
C ASN A 442 3.75 35.21 -26.79
N GLU A 443 4.96 35.75 -26.64
CA GLU A 443 5.47 36.55 -25.51
C GLU A 443 4.45 37.55 -24.91
N VAL A 444 3.41 37.91 -25.66
CA VAL A 444 2.39 38.91 -25.35
C VAL A 444 1.44 38.46 -24.22
N ALA A 445 1.04 37.19 -24.15
CA ALA A 445 0.09 36.72 -23.13
C ALA A 445 0.71 36.73 -21.73
N ILE A 446 1.95 36.25 -21.59
CA ILE A 446 2.73 36.30 -20.34
C ILE A 446 2.99 37.77 -19.94
N ARG A 447 3.35 38.65 -20.88
CA ARG A 447 3.50 40.09 -20.60
C ARG A 447 2.19 40.75 -20.14
N SER A 448 1.03 40.30 -20.60
CA SER A 448 -0.27 40.88 -20.25
C SER A 448 -0.73 40.52 -18.83
N THR A 449 -0.49 39.27 -18.40
CA THR A 449 -0.79 38.80 -17.04
C THR A 449 0.15 39.46 -16.01
N PHE A 450 1.41 39.71 -16.38
CA PHE A 450 2.36 40.43 -15.53
C PHE A 450 2.16 41.96 -15.51
N LYS A 451 1.58 42.57 -16.56
CA LYS A 451 1.24 44.00 -16.55
C LYS A 451 0.03 44.34 -15.67
N LYS A 452 -0.94 43.43 -15.53
CA LYS A 452 -2.13 43.65 -14.67
C LYS A 452 -1.86 43.53 -13.16
N THR A 453 -0.71 42.99 -12.75
CA THR A 453 -0.32 42.86 -11.33
C THR A 453 0.67 43.95 -10.87
N ALA A 454 0.96 44.93 -11.72
CA ALA A 454 1.95 45.97 -11.47
C ALA A 454 1.38 47.31 -10.96
N SER A 455 0.07 47.42 -10.67
CA SER A 455 -0.56 48.68 -10.22
C SER A 455 -1.35 48.57 -8.91
N LEU A 456 -0.88 47.77 -7.96
CA LEU A 456 -1.49 47.70 -6.62
C LEU A 456 -0.38 48.02 -5.61
N ASP A 457 -0.28 49.31 -5.33
CA ASP A 457 0.68 49.95 -4.44
C ASP A 457 0.49 49.53 -2.98
N ASP A 458 1.62 49.45 -2.27
CA ASP A 458 1.98 49.57 -0.85
C ASP A 458 0.93 49.40 0.28
N GLN A 459 -0.36 49.63 0.08
CA GLN A 459 -1.41 49.50 1.09
C GLN A 459 -1.87 48.05 1.35
N GLN A 460 -1.73 47.12 0.39
CA GLN A 460 -2.06 45.70 0.63
C GLN A 460 -1.00 44.98 1.50
N PHE A 461 0.19 45.56 1.65
CA PHE A 461 1.28 45.01 2.47
C PHE A 461 0.96 45.09 3.98
N GLU A 462 0.26 46.14 4.42
CA GLU A 462 -0.23 46.25 5.80
C GLU A 462 -1.44 45.36 6.07
N VAL A 463 -2.34 45.20 5.09
CA VAL A 463 -3.56 44.38 5.24
C VAL A 463 -3.24 42.88 5.30
N ALA A 464 -2.23 42.41 4.57
CA ALA A 464 -1.74 41.03 4.68
C ALA A 464 -1.10 40.72 6.04
N ASN A 465 -0.45 41.71 6.67
CA ASN A 465 0.07 41.60 8.04
C ASN A 465 -1.06 41.60 9.08
N LEU A 466 -2.16 42.30 8.82
CA LEU A 466 -3.33 42.39 9.71
C LEU A 466 -4.21 41.13 9.68
N LEU A 467 -4.34 40.46 8.52
CA LEU A 467 -5.20 39.29 8.32
C LEU A 467 -4.57 37.96 8.79
N MET A 468 -3.24 37.90 8.97
CA MET A 468 -2.52 36.64 9.25
C MET A 468 -2.21 36.40 10.74
N GLY A 469 -2.64 37.27 11.66
CA GLY A 469 -2.64 37.00 13.10
C GLY A 469 -1.29 36.66 13.75
N LEU A 470 -0.16 36.87 13.06
CA LEU A 470 1.16 36.77 13.66
C LEU A 470 1.51 38.14 14.26
N PRO A 471 1.74 38.25 15.58
CA PRO A 471 2.13 39.51 16.17
C PRO A 471 3.51 39.88 15.63
N LEU A 472 3.58 40.95 14.82
CA LEU A 472 4.78 41.77 14.71
C LEU A 472 4.95 42.46 16.06
N GLU A 473 5.44 41.75 17.07
CA GLU A 473 6.17 42.44 18.12
C GLU A 473 7.28 43.22 17.41
N LYS A 474 7.26 44.54 17.58
CA LYS A 474 8.39 45.39 17.24
C LYS A 474 9.62 44.72 17.86
N PHE A 475 10.48 44.13 17.04
CA PHE A 475 11.79 43.69 17.45
C PHE A 475 12.60 44.96 17.77
N GLU A 476 12.39 45.50 18.97
CA GLU A 476 13.30 46.44 19.60
C GLU A 476 14.67 45.76 19.66
N SER A 477 15.65 46.34 18.97
CA SER A 477 17.09 46.00 18.95
C SER A 477 17.45 44.70 19.71
N SER A 478 17.08 43.56 19.15
CA SER A 478 17.29 42.25 19.79
C SER A 478 18.74 41.82 19.56
N LEU A 479 19.42 41.38 20.62
CA LEU A 479 20.81 40.94 20.61
C LEU A 479 21.05 39.86 19.53
N THR A 480 21.68 40.18 18.40
CA THR A 480 22.04 39.17 17.40
C THR A 480 23.10 38.24 17.97
N LYS A 481 22.85 36.92 17.98
CA LYS A 481 23.77 35.91 18.53
C LYS A 481 24.00 34.81 17.50
N LEU A 482 25.26 34.59 17.12
CA LEU A 482 25.72 33.47 16.30
C LEU A 482 26.50 32.49 17.20
N VAL A 483 26.30 31.20 17.01
CA VAL A 483 26.96 30.13 17.77
C VAL A 483 27.76 29.28 16.77
N LEU A 484 29.04 29.11 17.06
CA LEU A 484 29.97 28.31 16.28
C LEU A 484 30.41 27.09 17.08
N ASP A 485 30.65 25.98 16.39
CA ASP A 485 31.35 24.83 16.95
C ASP A 485 32.80 25.21 17.26
N VAL A 486 33.26 24.87 18.47
CA VAL A 486 34.55 25.30 18.99
C VAL A 486 35.73 24.69 18.22
N ASN A 487 35.54 23.53 17.59
CA ASN A 487 36.61 22.78 16.93
C ASN A 487 36.65 23.05 15.42
N THR A 488 35.50 23.19 14.80
CA THR A 488 35.34 23.28 13.34
C THR A 488 35.05 24.69 12.85
N GLU A 489 34.80 25.64 13.76
CA GLU A 489 34.32 27.00 13.46
C GLU A 489 33.03 27.05 12.63
N SER A 490 32.35 25.90 12.48
CA SER A 490 31.11 25.79 11.71
C SER A 490 29.92 26.32 12.50
N VAL A 491 28.95 26.89 11.82
CA VAL A 491 27.76 27.46 12.48
C VAL A 491 26.88 26.35 13.03
N THR A 492 26.65 26.35 14.34
CA THR A 492 25.76 25.40 15.03
C THR A 492 24.42 26.01 15.42
N GLY A 493 24.35 27.34 15.55
CA GLY A 493 23.09 28.02 15.79
C GLY A 493 23.17 29.53 15.69
N GLY A 494 22.02 30.20 15.74
CA GLY A 494 21.98 31.65 15.76
C GLY A 494 20.57 32.23 15.71
N THR A 495 20.43 33.54 15.91
CA THR A 495 19.19 34.25 15.56
C THR A 495 19.03 34.31 14.04
N ILE A 496 17.80 34.49 13.55
CA ILE A 496 17.53 34.53 12.10
C ILE A 496 18.40 35.57 11.40
N GLU A 497 18.56 36.75 12.02
CA GLU A 497 19.32 37.87 11.50
C GLU A 497 20.81 37.51 11.43
N SER A 498 21.34 36.89 12.49
CA SER A 498 22.76 36.49 12.54
C SER A 498 23.10 35.40 11.52
N LEU A 499 22.18 34.46 11.27
CA LEU A 499 22.36 33.40 10.29
C LEU A 499 22.33 33.97 8.86
N ILE A 500 21.41 34.91 8.57
CA ILE A 500 21.36 35.59 7.28
C ILE A 500 22.57 36.50 7.08
N GLU A 501 22.99 37.25 8.12
CA GLU A 501 24.19 38.07 8.08
C GLU A 501 25.44 37.23 7.76
N HIS A 502 25.57 36.05 8.40
CA HIS A 502 26.64 35.11 8.10
C HIS A 502 26.58 34.61 6.65
N LEU A 503 25.40 34.22 6.16
CA LEU A 503 25.19 33.76 4.78
C LEU A 503 25.67 34.79 3.74
N VAL A 504 25.31 36.07 3.92
CA VAL A 504 25.64 37.13 2.96
C VAL A 504 27.06 37.66 3.12
N SER A 505 27.71 37.38 4.26
CA SER A 505 29.10 37.76 4.55
C SER A 505 30.11 36.64 4.28
N LEU A 506 29.70 35.53 3.66
CA LEU A 506 30.61 34.44 3.30
C LEU A 506 31.70 34.94 2.35
N LYS A 507 32.97 34.75 2.72
CA LYS A 507 34.10 35.09 1.86
C LYS A 507 34.08 34.24 0.59
N LYS A 508 34.70 34.73 -0.49
CA LYS A 508 34.86 33.99 -1.74
C LYS A 508 35.61 32.67 -1.49
N GLY A 509 34.96 31.53 -1.72
CA GLY A 509 35.47 30.19 -1.36
C GLY A 509 35.12 29.73 0.07
N GLY A 510 34.23 30.44 0.76
CA GLY A 510 33.76 30.13 2.12
C GLY A 510 32.89 28.87 2.20
N ASP A 511 32.27 28.65 3.36
CA ASP A 511 31.55 27.41 3.70
C ASP A 511 30.37 27.14 2.75
N SER A 512 30.66 26.45 1.66
CA SER A 512 29.68 26.04 0.66
C SER A 512 28.67 25.05 1.24
N ASN A 513 29.03 24.34 2.31
CA ASN A 513 28.11 23.45 3.01
C ASN A 513 27.07 24.27 3.78
N TYR A 514 27.44 25.40 4.37
CA TYR A 514 26.50 26.30 5.04
C TYR A 514 25.43 26.82 4.08
N MET A 515 25.84 27.38 2.93
CA MET A 515 24.91 27.86 1.90
C MET A 515 23.95 26.77 1.43
N TYR A 516 24.49 25.56 1.19
CA TYR A 516 23.71 24.42 0.73
C TYR A 516 22.76 23.87 1.81
N SER A 517 23.17 23.92 3.07
CA SER A 517 22.32 23.53 4.21
C SER A 517 21.20 24.54 4.39
N TRP A 518 21.52 25.84 4.35
CA TRP A 518 20.56 26.93 4.44
C TRP A 518 19.49 26.83 3.36
N ILE A 519 19.86 26.72 2.09
CA ILE A 519 18.88 26.73 0.98
C ILE A 519 17.90 25.55 1.03
N LEU A 520 18.31 24.42 1.62
CA LEU A 520 17.44 23.25 1.78
C LEU A 520 16.53 23.34 3.00
N THR A 521 16.91 24.10 4.04
CA THR A 521 16.23 24.06 5.34
C THR A 521 15.76 25.39 5.89
N TYR A 522 16.02 26.51 5.23
CA TYR A 522 15.58 27.82 5.72
C TYR A 522 14.06 27.90 5.90
N ARG A 523 13.27 27.09 5.17
CA ARG A 523 11.81 27.01 5.32
C ARG A 523 11.31 26.44 6.63
N PHE A 524 12.17 25.72 7.33
CA PHE A 524 11.88 25.29 8.70
C PHE A 524 11.97 26.48 9.67
N ILE A 525 12.54 27.60 9.23
CA ILE A 525 12.91 28.75 10.05
C ILE A 525 12.15 30.02 9.63
N THR A 526 12.04 30.29 8.33
CA THR A 526 11.45 31.50 7.74
C THR A 526 10.76 31.23 6.40
N THR A 527 10.09 32.23 5.83
CA THR A 527 9.43 32.12 4.52
C THR A 527 10.27 32.75 3.39
N PRO A 528 10.04 32.38 2.11
CA PRO A 528 10.72 33.02 0.98
C PRO A 528 10.55 34.55 0.96
N THR A 529 9.36 35.04 1.33
CA THR A 529 9.04 36.48 1.35
C THR A 529 9.80 37.23 2.45
N ILE A 530 9.82 36.70 3.67
CA ILE A 530 10.60 37.27 4.79
C ILE A 530 12.09 37.24 4.45
N PHE A 531 12.59 36.11 3.94
CA PHE A 531 13.99 35.98 3.57
C PHE A 531 14.40 36.95 2.44
N LEU A 532 13.56 37.14 1.42
CA LEU A 532 13.78 38.15 0.37
C LEU A 532 13.80 39.58 0.92
N CYS A 533 12.98 39.87 1.93
CA CYS A 533 12.97 41.17 2.60
C CYS A 533 14.31 41.42 3.28
N GLU A 534 14.83 40.44 4.03
CA GLU A 534 16.14 40.55 4.67
C GLU A 534 17.27 40.71 3.64
N LEU A 535 17.32 39.86 2.60
CA LEU A 535 18.29 40.01 1.51
C LEU A 535 18.26 41.42 0.89
N SER A 536 17.07 41.99 0.71
CA SER A 536 16.90 43.36 0.20
C SER A 536 17.44 44.42 1.17
N LYS A 537 17.27 44.23 2.48
CA LYS A 537 17.85 45.11 3.50
C LYS A 537 19.37 45.09 3.47
N HIS A 538 20.00 43.91 3.46
CA HIS A 538 21.47 43.80 3.39
C HIS A 538 22.01 44.36 2.08
N PHE A 539 21.35 44.10 0.94
CA PHE A 539 21.78 44.61 -0.35
C PHE A 539 21.79 46.15 -0.42
N LYS A 540 20.84 46.80 0.27
CA LYS A 540 20.74 48.27 0.34
C LYS A 540 21.82 48.93 1.20
N ARG A 541 22.60 48.18 1.99
CA ARG A 541 23.75 48.70 2.75
C ARG A 541 24.90 49.17 1.83
N ASN A 542 24.86 48.78 0.56
CA ASN A 542 25.81 49.20 -0.48
C ASN A 542 27.25 48.74 -0.24
N GLU A 543 27.40 47.56 0.35
CA GLU A 543 28.68 46.88 0.54
C GLU A 543 28.91 45.89 -0.61
N LEU A 544 29.93 46.14 -1.45
CA LEU A 544 30.12 45.42 -2.72
C LEU A 544 30.25 43.91 -2.55
N GLU A 545 30.99 43.45 -1.54
CA GLU A 545 31.18 42.02 -1.26
C GLU A 545 29.86 41.33 -0.89
N ILE A 546 29.08 41.94 0.02
CA ILE A 546 27.74 41.47 0.40
C ILE A 546 26.80 41.44 -0.81
N GLN A 547 26.81 42.50 -1.63
CA GLN A 547 25.98 42.55 -2.83
C GLN A 547 26.33 41.43 -3.80
N GLN A 548 27.62 41.20 -4.07
CA GLN A 548 28.08 40.11 -4.92
C GLN A 548 27.68 38.72 -4.39
N ASN A 549 27.78 38.51 -3.07
CA ASN A 549 27.35 37.28 -2.42
C ASN A 549 25.83 37.04 -2.55
N ILE A 550 25.03 38.09 -2.35
CA ILE A 550 23.57 38.03 -2.53
C ILE A 550 23.21 37.71 -3.99
N LEU A 551 23.90 38.32 -4.96
CA LEU A 551 23.69 38.04 -6.39
C LEU A 551 24.02 36.57 -6.71
N ALA A 552 25.16 36.06 -6.24
CA ALA A 552 25.54 34.66 -6.42
C ALA A 552 24.53 33.71 -5.75
N PHE A 553 24.04 34.06 -4.56
CA PHE A 553 23.00 33.30 -3.88
C PHE A 553 21.71 33.27 -4.68
N ILE A 554 21.22 34.42 -5.15
CA ILE A 554 19.99 34.51 -5.94
C ILE A 554 20.12 33.68 -7.21
N GLU A 555 21.24 33.78 -7.91
CA GLU A 555 21.51 32.98 -9.12
C GLU A 555 21.36 31.48 -8.84
N SER A 556 22.00 31.01 -7.78
CA SER A 556 21.90 29.62 -7.32
C SER A 556 20.46 29.24 -6.97
N TRP A 557 19.76 30.12 -6.25
CA TRP A 557 18.42 29.87 -5.73
C TRP A 557 17.40 29.75 -6.86
N ILE A 558 17.40 30.68 -7.82
CA ILE A 558 16.50 30.63 -8.98
C ILE A 558 16.88 29.50 -9.95
N SER A 559 18.15 29.12 -10.06
CA SER A 559 18.57 28.09 -11.02
C SER A 559 18.35 26.65 -10.52
N ARG A 560 18.58 26.40 -9.24
CA ARG A 560 18.63 25.03 -8.67
C ARG A 560 17.50 24.73 -7.71
N HIS A 561 16.79 25.76 -7.26
CA HIS A 561 15.79 25.68 -6.20
C HIS A 561 14.52 26.44 -6.55
N PHE A 562 14.21 26.68 -7.83
CA PHE A 562 13.04 27.49 -8.23
C PHE A 562 11.70 27.04 -7.64
N TYR A 563 11.55 25.74 -7.35
CA TYR A 563 10.38 25.17 -6.65
C TYR A 563 10.07 25.88 -5.32
N ASP A 564 11.08 26.54 -4.74
CA ASP A 564 11.00 27.39 -3.55
C ASP A 564 10.07 28.59 -3.69
N LEU A 565 10.03 29.14 -4.89
CA LEU A 565 9.32 30.34 -5.27
C LEU A 565 8.07 29.98 -6.07
N ALA A 566 8.12 28.90 -6.84
CA ALA A 566 7.08 28.53 -7.81
C ALA A 566 5.68 28.35 -7.20
N ALA A 567 5.59 27.96 -5.93
CA ALA A 567 4.32 27.79 -5.23
C ALA A 567 3.77 29.09 -4.61
N ASP A 568 4.59 30.15 -4.50
CA ASP A 568 4.26 31.42 -3.87
C ASP A 568 4.39 32.57 -4.88
N GLY A 569 3.26 32.95 -5.48
CA GLY A 569 3.19 34.05 -6.44
C GLY A 569 3.64 35.40 -5.87
N ASN A 570 3.52 35.60 -4.54
CA ASN A 570 4.00 36.81 -3.88
C ASN A 570 5.53 36.81 -3.79
N ALA A 571 6.15 35.68 -3.44
CA ALA A 571 7.60 35.54 -3.43
C ALA A 571 8.21 35.79 -4.82
N VAL A 572 7.61 35.25 -5.89
CA VAL A 572 8.04 35.52 -7.28
C VAL A 572 7.93 37.01 -7.60
N ARG A 573 6.83 37.67 -7.23
CA ARG A 573 6.63 39.11 -7.47
C ARG A 573 7.63 39.97 -6.69
N MET A 574 7.89 39.63 -5.44
CA MET A 574 8.89 40.30 -4.60
C MET A 574 10.29 40.16 -5.20
N LEU A 575 10.68 38.96 -5.63
CA LEU A 575 11.97 38.73 -6.28
C LEU A 575 12.09 39.51 -7.59
N LEU A 576 11.07 39.52 -8.44
CA LEU A 576 11.07 40.33 -9.66
C LEU A 576 11.16 41.83 -9.35
N THR A 577 10.49 42.30 -8.30
CA THR A 577 10.59 43.68 -7.84
C THR A 577 12.01 44.00 -7.36
N PHE A 578 12.62 43.10 -6.60
CA PHE A 578 13.99 43.22 -6.13
C PHE A 578 14.97 43.30 -7.32
N ILE A 579 14.83 42.41 -8.32
CA ILE A 579 15.64 42.42 -9.54
C ILE A 579 15.45 43.70 -10.37
N ASN A 580 14.18 44.10 -10.58
CA ASN A 580 13.85 45.20 -11.48
C ASN A 580 14.10 46.58 -10.88
N LYS A 581 13.80 46.76 -9.59
CA LYS A 581 13.90 48.06 -8.94
C LYS A 581 15.19 48.18 -8.14
N THR A 582 15.52 47.19 -7.30
CA THR A 582 16.66 47.31 -6.38
C THR A 582 17.99 47.00 -7.05
N ILE A 583 18.18 45.78 -7.58
CA ILE A 583 19.45 45.35 -8.21
C ILE A 583 19.85 46.30 -9.35
N THR A 584 18.88 46.66 -10.21
CA THR A 584 19.11 47.59 -11.32
C THR A 584 19.50 49.00 -10.84
N ARG A 585 18.90 49.52 -9.76
CA ARG A 585 19.21 50.85 -9.20
C ARG A 585 20.64 50.95 -8.65
N PHE A 586 21.19 49.86 -8.14
CA PHE A 586 22.56 49.80 -7.63
C PHE A 586 23.61 49.46 -8.71
N GLY A 587 23.23 49.42 -10.00
CA GLY A 587 24.17 49.30 -11.11
C GLY A 587 24.41 47.88 -11.66
N PHE A 588 23.79 46.85 -11.07
CA PHE A 588 23.96 45.43 -11.48
C PHE A 588 22.98 45.03 -12.59
N VAL A 589 23.00 45.76 -13.71
CA VAL A 589 22.03 45.62 -14.80
C VAL A 589 22.20 44.28 -15.54
N GLU A 590 23.44 43.83 -15.72
CA GLU A 590 23.74 42.58 -16.43
C GLU A 590 23.26 41.36 -15.64
N GLU A 591 23.52 41.33 -14.33
CA GLU A 591 23.05 40.29 -13.43
C GLU A 591 21.51 40.27 -13.38
N ALA A 592 20.89 41.44 -13.31
CA ALA A 592 19.43 41.55 -13.35
C ALA A 592 18.85 40.97 -14.66
N ASN A 593 19.46 41.26 -15.81
CA ASN A 593 19.05 40.70 -17.10
C ASN A 593 19.21 39.17 -17.13
N ARG A 594 20.33 38.67 -16.63
CA ARG A 594 20.59 37.23 -16.51
C ARG A 594 19.55 36.54 -15.62
N PHE A 595 19.23 37.10 -14.44
CA PHE A 595 18.23 36.53 -13.54
C PHE A 595 16.83 36.52 -14.14
N ARG A 596 16.43 37.57 -14.88
CA ARG A 596 15.16 37.58 -15.64
C ARG A 596 15.11 36.42 -16.64
N SER A 597 16.21 36.17 -17.35
CA SER A 597 16.29 35.08 -18.32
C SER A 597 16.17 33.72 -17.63
N ILE A 598 16.91 33.51 -16.53
CA ILE A 598 16.84 32.26 -15.77
C ILE A 598 15.43 32.04 -15.22
N LEU A 599 14.81 33.04 -14.58
CA LEU A 599 13.45 32.94 -14.07
C LEU A 599 12.44 32.60 -15.17
N ARG A 600 12.54 33.24 -16.33
CA ARG A 600 11.67 32.92 -17.48
C ARG A 600 11.82 31.45 -17.88
N ASN A 601 13.05 30.97 -18.03
CA ASN A 601 13.32 29.59 -18.44
C ASN A 601 12.83 28.58 -17.39
N GLN A 602 13.05 28.87 -16.11
CA GLN A 602 12.60 28.04 -14.99
C GLN A 602 11.08 27.98 -14.89
N MET A 603 10.39 29.11 -15.11
CA MET A 603 8.93 29.14 -15.18
C MET A 603 8.40 28.28 -16.34
N VAL A 604 9.03 28.36 -17.51
CA VAL A 604 8.65 27.52 -18.66
C VAL A 604 8.89 26.04 -18.36
N ALA A 605 10.06 25.68 -17.83
CA ALA A 605 10.37 24.30 -17.46
C ALA A 605 9.46 23.75 -16.34
N TYR A 606 9.03 24.61 -15.42
CA TYR A 606 8.07 24.25 -14.37
C TYR A 606 6.66 23.99 -14.93
N LEU A 607 6.28 24.69 -16.01
CA LEU A 607 4.97 24.54 -16.67
C LEU A 607 4.96 23.46 -17.75
N ILE A 608 6.11 23.16 -18.36
CA ILE A 608 6.26 22.23 -19.47
C ILE A 608 7.27 21.14 -19.06
N PRO A 609 6.81 19.93 -18.72
CA PRO A 609 7.69 18.82 -18.41
C PRO A 609 8.63 18.51 -19.59
N GLU A 610 9.89 18.29 -19.29
CA GLU A 610 10.93 17.99 -20.28
C GLU A 610 10.63 16.69 -21.02
N ARG A 611 10.84 16.68 -22.35
CA ARG A 611 10.65 15.48 -23.17
C ARG A 611 11.87 14.58 -22.97
N ILE A 612 11.68 13.43 -22.33
CA ILE A 612 12.76 12.46 -22.13
C ILE A 612 13.18 11.91 -23.52
N LEU A 613 14.42 12.17 -23.90
CA LEU A 613 15.03 11.56 -25.08
C LEU A 613 15.50 10.15 -24.71
N TYR A 614 14.96 9.13 -25.39
CA TYR A 614 15.28 7.72 -25.15
C TYR A 614 16.41 7.21 -26.04
N ASP A 615 17.32 8.09 -26.46
CA ASP A 615 18.45 7.70 -27.28
C ASP A 615 19.36 6.74 -26.49
N GLY A 616 19.77 5.63 -27.11
CA GLY A 616 20.49 4.55 -26.43
C GLY A 616 19.68 3.71 -25.43
N ALA A 617 18.38 3.96 -25.24
CA ALA A 617 17.55 3.13 -24.36
C ALA A 617 17.29 1.75 -24.97
N PRO A 618 17.37 0.67 -24.17
CA PRO A 618 17.11 -0.68 -24.66
C PRO A 618 15.66 -0.81 -25.10
N ASP A 619 15.43 -1.59 -26.16
CA ASP A 619 14.08 -1.84 -26.65
C ASP A 619 13.22 -2.53 -25.56
N PRO A 620 11.97 -2.09 -25.38
CA PRO A 620 11.06 -2.70 -24.41
C PRO A 620 10.67 -4.10 -24.89
N VAL A 621 10.52 -5.03 -23.95
CA VAL A 621 9.95 -6.35 -24.28
C VAL A 621 8.45 -6.17 -24.49
N VAL A 622 7.97 -6.40 -25.70
CA VAL A 622 6.54 -6.28 -26.03
C VAL A 622 5.83 -7.57 -25.62
N PRO A 623 4.72 -7.50 -24.87
CA PRO A 623 3.88 -8.67 -24.62
C PRO A 623 3.40 -9.31 -25.95
N GLU A 624 3.22 -10.64 -25.99
CA GLU A 624 2.56 -11.29 -27.14
C GLU A 624 1.22 -10.61 -27.47
N GLU A 625 0.83 -10.55 -28.74
CA GLU A 625 -0.39 -9.87 -29.25
C GLU A 625 -1.69 -10.41 -28.61
N LYS A 626 -1.95 -9.98 -27.38
CA LYS A 626 -3.18 -10.22 -26.61
C LYS A 626 -3.84 -8.87 -26.37
N LYS A 627 -5.17 -8.82 -26.46
CA LYS A 627 -5.91 -7.61 -26.05
C LYS A 627 -5.57 -7.29 -24.59
N LEU A 628 -5.36 -6.02 -24.28
CA LEU A 628 -5.00 -5.54 -22.93
C LEU A 628 -5.88 -6.13 -21.82
N GLU A 629 -7.17 -6.30 -22.10
CA GLU A 629 -8.19 -6.85 -21.19
C GLU A 629 -7.90 -8.29 -20.71
N PHE A 630 -7.09 -9.06 -21.45
CA PHE A 630 -6.75 -10.46 -21.13
C PHE A 630 -5.30 -10.64 -20.68
N LEU A 631 -4.53 -9.57 -20.54
CA LEU A 631 -3.14 -9.63 -20.13
C LEU A 631 -3.02 -10.04 -18.66
N THR A 632 -2.31 -11.13 -18.37
CA THR A 632 -2.06 -11.59 -17.01
C THR A 632 -0.61 -11.37 -16.60
N LEU A 633 -0.33 -11.34 -15.29
CA LEU A 633 1.04 -11.23 -14.79
C LEU A 633 1.96 -12.35 -15.32
N SER A 634 1.41 -13.54 -15.60
CA SER A 634 2.21 -14.66 -16.10
C SER A 634 2.66 -14.47 -17.55
N ASP A 635 1.97 -13.62 -18.32
CA ASP A 635 2.29 -13.31 -19.72
C ASP A 635 3.40 -12.25 -19.85
N LEU A 636 3.72 -11.56 -18.76
CA LEU A 636 4.68 -10.47 -18.74
C LEU A 636 6.09 -10.95 -18.38
N ASP A 637 7.09 -10.42 -19.08
CA ASP A 637 8.49 -10.69 -18.76
C ASP A 637 8.90 -10.06 -17.42
N ASP A 638 9.66 -10.81 -16.61
CA ASP A 638 10.07 -10.41 -15.26
C ASP A 638 10.94 -9.14 -15.26
N LYS A 639 11.83 -9.02 -16.25
CA LYS A 639 12.74 -7.88 -16.39
C LYS A 639 11.97 -6.66 -16.88
N GLU A 640 11.01 -6.85 -17.79
CA GLU A 640 10.18 -5.76 -18.27
C GLU A 640 9.26 -5.20 -17.17
N ILE A 641 8.68 -6.05 -16.33
CA ILE A 641 7.95 -5.59 -15.13
C ILE A 641 8.85 -4.71 -14.27
N ALA A 642 10.09 -5.15 -13.98
CA ALA A 642 11.03 -4.37 -13.18
C ALA A 642 11.39 -3.02 -13.83
N ARG A 643 11.63 -2.98 -15.15
CA ARG A 643 11.88 -1.73 -15.90
C ARG A 643 10.72 -0.75 -15.80
N GLN A 644 9.49 -1.23 -15.97
CA GLN A 644 8.32 -0.36 -15.91
C GLN A 644 8.01 0.09 -14.47
N LEU A 645 8.27 -0.75 -13.45
CA LEU A 645 8.26 -0.32 -12.05
C LEU A 645 9.29 0.79 -11.78
N CYS A 646 10.51 0.69 -12.34
CA CYS A 646 11.52 1.74 -12.23
C CYS A 646 11.04 3.09 -12.78
N LEU A 647 10.41 3.09 -13.96
CA LEU A 647 9.88 4.31 -14.57
C LEU A 647 8.72 4.93 -13.76
N ILE A 648 7.80 4.10 -13.26
CA ILE A 648 6.68 4.55 -12.43
C ILE A 648 7.19 5.15 -11.11
N ASP A 649 8.03 4.41 -10.39
CA ASP A 649 8.55 4.83 -9.10
C ASP A 649 9.44 6.07 -9.23
N GLN A 650 10.27 6.17 -10.27
CA GLN A 650 11.09 7.36 -10.52
C GLN A 650 10.22 8.59 -10.73
N LYS A 651 9.15 8.49 -11.52
CA LYS A 651 8.23 9.61 -11.77
C LYS A 651 7.61 10.13 -10.47
N LEU A 652 7.18 9.23 -9.59
CA LEU A 652 6.64 9.60 -8.28
C LEU A 652 7.72 10.18 -7.36
N PHE A 653 8.91 9.57 -7.34
CA PHE A 653 10.04 10.02 -6.51
C PHE A 653 10.55 11.40 -6.91
N GLN A 654 10.68 11.68 -8.21
CA GLN A 654 11.13 12.99 -8.75
C GLN A 654 10.11 14.11 -8.50
N ALA A 655 8.84 13.78 -8.27
CA ALA A 655 7.81 14.76 -7.96
C ALA A 655 7.91 15.31 -6.51
N ILE A 656 8.59 14.59 -5.62
CA ILE A 656 8.71 14.97 -4.19
C ILE A 656 9.54 16.24 -4.05
N LYS A 657 8.96 17.25 -3.40
CA LYS A 657 9.61 18.55 -3.20
C LYS A 657 10.17 18.69 -1.78
N PRO A 658 11.28 19.41 -1.58
CA PRO A 658 11.86 19.66 -0.26
C PRO A 658 10.91 20.23 0.79
N GLN A 659 9.90 21.02 0.37
CA GLN A 659 8.90 21.58 1.30
C GLN A 659 8.02 20.52 1.96
N GLU A 660 7.87 19.37 1.33
CA GLU A 660 7.05 18.27 1.87
C GLU A 660 7.73 17.61 3.09
N PHE A 661 9.03 17.84 3.29
CA PHE A 661 9.76 17.32 4.45
C PHE A 661 9.69 18.25 5.68
N ILE A 662 9.13 19.45 5.54
CA ILE A 662 9.06 20.43 6.64
C ILE A 662 8.23 19.85 7.78
N ASN A 663 8.71 19.99 9.02
CA ASN A 663 7.99 19.61 10.25
C ASN A 663 7.37 18.21 10.25
N SER A 664 7.95 17.27 9.51
CA SER A 664 7.36 15.95 9.31
C SER A 664 5.93 15.97 8.75
N ASN A 665 5.60 16.91 7.86
CA ASN A 665 4.26 17.11 7.29
C ASN A 665 3.59 15.82 6.78
N TRP A 666 4.36 14.84 6.30
CA TRP A 666 3.83 13.57 5.81
C TRP A 666 3.18 12.67 6.89
N VAL A 667 3.40 12.95 8.18
CA VAL A 667 2.72 12.25 9.29
C VAL A 667 1.56 13.04 9.91
N MET A 668 1.36 14.29 9.49
CA MET A 668 0.34 15.20 10.04
C MET A 668 -1.06 14.91 9.47
N ASN A 669 -2.09 15.46 10.11
CA ASN A 669 -3.48 15.25 9.70
C ASN A 669 -3.77 15.81 8.29
N ASP A 670 -3.11 16.90 7.93
CA ASP A 670 -3.24 17.60 6.64
C ASP A 670 -2.20 17.14 5.59
N LYS A 671 -1.53 15.99 5.82
CA LYS A 671 -0.47 15.44 4.94
C LYS A 671 -0.83 15.37 3.45
N ALA A 672 -2.12 15.21 3.13
CA ALA A 672 -2.60 15.19 1.74
C ALA A 672 -2.43 16.54 1.04
N ILE A 673 -2.38 17.63 1.80
CA ILE A 673 -2.19 19.01 1.33
C ILE A 673 -0.72 19.41 1.49
N THR A 674 -0.11 19.09 2.62
CA THR A 674 1.23 19.56 3.00
C THR A 674 2.38 18.71 2.46
N ALA A 675 2.14 17.42 2.19
CA ALA A 675 3.11 16.48 1.62
C ALA A 675 2.50 15.53 0.56
N PRO A 676 1.82 16.06 -0.48
CA PRO A 676 1.01 15.28 -1.41
C PRO A 676 1.80 14.24 -2.23
N ASN A 677 3.04 14.54 -2.62
CA ASN A 677 3.84 13.63 -3.44
C ASN A 677 4.52 12.56 -2.58
N ILE A 678 4.92 12.90 -1.34
CA ILE A 678 5.37 11.90 -0.37
C ILE A 678 4.22 10.93 -0.10
N VAL A 679 3.01 11.41 0.20
CA VAL A 679 1.83 10.56 0.43
C VAL A 679 1.55 9.67 -0.77
N LYS A 680 1.51 10.21 -2.01
CA LYS A 680 1.33 9.41 -3.22
C LYS A 680 2.41 8.32 -3.41
N PHE A 681 3.66 8.63 -3.07
CA PHE A 681 4.76 7.66 -3.15
C PHE A 681 4.60 6.52 -2.12
N LEU A 682 4.18 6.86 -0.89
CA LEU A 682 3.91 5.88 0.17
C LEU A 682 2.66 5.04 -0.12
N ASP A 683 1.58 5.65 -0.60
CA ASP A 683 0.36 4.93 -0.97
C ASP A 683 0.63 3.93 -2.10
N ARG A 684 1.46 4.31 -3.08
CA ARG A 684 1.90 3.39 -4.14
C ARG A 684 2.75 2.24 -3.58
N PHE A 685 3.62 2.52 -2.61
CA PHE A 685 4.41 1.49 -1.93
C PHE A 685 3.48 0.43 -1.32
N ASP A 686 2.49 0.86 -0.53
CA ASP A 686 1.53 -0.04 0.12
C ASP A 686 0.66 -0.78 -0.90
N HIS A 687 0.25 -0.11 -1.98
CA HIS A 687 -0.49 -0.76 -3.06
C HIS A 687 0.29 -1.90 -3.71
N VAL A 688 1.59 -1.71 -4.00
CA VAL A 688 2.42 -2.77 -4.60
C VAL A 688 2.59 -3.94 -3.62
N VAL A 689 2.85 -3.66 -2.33
CA VAL A 689 2.92 -4.70 -1.28
C VAL A 689 1.63 -5.53 -1.27
N HIS A 690 0.48 -4.88 -1.18
CA HIS A 690 -0.82 -5.53 -1.15
C HIS A 690 -1.17 -6.26 -2.45
N TRP A 691 -0.78 -5.72 -3.61
CA TRP A 691 -0.95 -6.38 -4.90
C TRP A 691 -0.16 -7.71 -4.97
N VAL A 692 1.09 -7.72 -4.54
CA VAL A 692 1.93 -8.93 -4.49
C VAL A 692 1.27 -9.99 -3.60
N LEU A 693 0.87 -9.60 -2.38
CA LEU A 693 0.15 -10.47 -1.45
C LEU A 693 -1.14 -11.03 -2.06
N THR A 694 -1.96 -10.15 -2.65
CA THR A 694 -3.24 -10.49 -3.28
C THR A 694 -3.05 -11.50 -4.39
N THR A 695 -2.06 -11.26 -5.25
CA THR A 695 -1.78 -12.07 -6.43
C THR A 695 -1.37 -13.49 -6.03
N ILE A 696 -0.50 -13.63 -5.02
CA ILE A 696 -0.07 -14.95 -4.55
C ILE A 696 -1.22 -15.66 -3.81
N ASN A 697 -1.93 -14.97 -2.92
CA ASN A 697 -2.97 -15.58 -2.09
C ASN A 697 -4.21 -16.04 -2.89
N LYS A 698 -4.49 -15.44 -4.05
CA LYS A 698 -5.59 -15.86 -4.94
C LYS A 698 -5.32 -17.17 -5.68
N LEU A 699 -4.07 -17.63 -5.72
CA LEU A 699 -3.67 -18.81 -6.49
C LEU A 699 -3.79 -20.10 -5.67
N ASP A 700 -4.12 -21.19 -6.35
CA ASP A 700 -4.08 -22.54 -5.77
C ASP A 700 -2.63 -22.94 -5.40
N LYS A 701 -2.48 -23.82 -4.39
CA LYS A 701 -1.20 -24.32 -3.86
C LYS A 701 -0.11 -24.58 -4.93
N PRO A 702 -0.36 -25.28 -6.05
CA PRO A 702 0.68 -25.60 -7.04
C PRO A 702 1.22 -24.38 -7.79
N LYS A 703 0.42 -23.32 -7.93
CA LYS A 703 0.79 -22.11 -8.70
C LYS A 703 1.49 -21.06 -7.83
N ARG A 704 1.29 -21.09 -6.51
CA ARG A 704 1.87 -20.10 -5.59
C ARG A 704 3.41 -20.12 -5.55
N PRO A 705 4.12 -21.27 -5.47
CA PRO A 705 5.57 -21.26 -5.48
C PRO A 705 6.17 -20.66 -6.75
N LEU A 706 5.52 -20.89 -7.90
CA LEU A 706 5.93 -20.31 -9.18
C LEU A 706 5.75 -18.79 -9.19
N MET A 707 4.61 -18.32 -8.68
CA MET A 707 4.35 -16.89 -8.58
C MET A 707 5.28 -16.19 -7.58
N LEU A 708 5.55 -16.82 -6.43
CA LEU A 708 6.52 -16.33 -5.45
C LEU A 708 7.93 -16.28 -6.06
N SER A 709 8.32 -17.32 -6.80
CA SER A 709 9.60 -17.34 -7.54
C SER A 709 9.71 -16.21 -8.55
N LYS A 710 8.62 -15.92 -9.29
CA LYS A 710 8.53 -14.79 -10.21
C LYS A 710 8.76 -13.45 -9.48
N PHE A 711 8.10 -13.23 -8.35
CA PHE A 711 8.31 -12.01 -7.57
C PHE A 711 9.72 -11.88 -6.99
N ILE A 712 10.34 -12.99 -6.56
CA ILE A 712 11.77 -12.98 -6.16
C ILE A 712 12.66 -12.54 -7.32
N GLN A 713 12.39 -13.03 -8.53
CA GLN A 713 13.14 -12.66 -9.73
C GLN A 713 12.93 -11.18 -10.11
N ILE A 714 11.69 -10.67 -10.03
CA ILE A 714 11.38 -9.26 -10.26
C ILE A 714 12.11 -8.39 -9.23
N ALA A 715 12.08 -8.74 -7.94
CA ALA A 715 12.80 -8.01 -6.89
C ALA A 715 14.31 -7.96 -7.15
N LYS A 716 14.90 -9.08 -7.63
CA LYS A 716 16.30 -9.10 -8.05
C LYS A 716 16.55 -8.12 -9.20
N TYR A 717 15.70 -8.10 -10.23
CA TYR A 717 15.86 -7.13 -11.32
C TYR A 717 15.69 -5.69 -10.85
N CYS A 718 14.78 -5.41 -9.92
CA CYS A 718 14.67 -4.08 -9.30
C CYS A 718 15.97 -3.70 -8.57
N LYS A 719 16.58 -4.63 -7.83
CA LYS A 719 17.89 -4.43 -7.17
C LYS A 719 19.01 -4.20 -8.19
N ASP A 720 19.08 -4.98 -9.27
CA ASP A 720 20.08 -4.82 -10.32
C ASP A 720 19.92 -3.48 -11.05
N LEU A 721 18.67 -3.02 -11.24
CA LEU A 721 18.33 -1.70 -11.79
C LEU A 721 18.43 -0.57 -10.75
N ARG A 722 18.82 -0.85 -9.50
CA ARG A 722 18.89 0.13 -8.40
C ARG A 722 17.57 0.84 -8.06
N ASN A 723 16.44 0.20 -8.35
CA ASN A 723 15.15 0.55 -7.73
C ASN A 723 15.01 -0.22 -6.41
N PHE A 724 15.66 0.31 -5.37
CA PHE A 724 15.61 -0.26 -4.02
C PHE A 724 14.23 -0.09 -3.38
N ASN A 725 13.45 0.90 -3.81
CA ASN A 725 12.07 1.08 -3.39
C ASN A 725 11.17 -0.11 -3.81
N ALA A 726 11.10 -0.43 -5.11
CA ALA A 726 10.33 -1.58 -5.60
C ALA A 726 10.86 -2.92 -5.07
N CYS A 727 12.18 -3.04 -4.93
CA CYS A 727 12.75 -4.23 -4.30
C CYS A 727 12.27 -4.36 -2.84
N MET A 728 12.21 -3.27 -2.08
CA MET A 728 11.69 -3.27 -0.70
C MET A 728 10.17 -3.52 -0.67
N GLN A 729 9.38 -2.98 -1.61
CA GLN A 729 7.94 -3.27 -1.72
C GLN A 729 7.69 -4.78 -1.85
N ILE A 730 8.37 -5.43 -2.78
CA ILE A 730 8.20 -6.87 -3.02
C ILE A 730 8.73 -7.68 -1.82
N MET A 731 9.89 -7.31 -1.27
CA MET A 731 10.43 -8.00 -0.09
C MET A 731 9.52 -7.86 1.14
N THR A 732 8.91 -6.69 1.35
CA THR A 732 7.95 -6.46 2.43
C THR A 732 6.74 -7.39 2.30
N ALA A 733 6.21 -7.59 1.09
CA ALA A 733 5.14 -8.56 0.85
C ALA A 733 5.59 -10.02 1.09
N ILE A 734 6.80 -10.38 0.66
CA ILE A 734 7.37 -11.72 0.82
C ILE A 734 7.60 -12.06 2.30
N GLU A 735 7.99 -11.08 3.12
CA GLU A 735 8.24 -11.22 4.56
C GLU A 735 7.01 -10.99 5.43
N ASP A 736 5.86 -10.67 4.84
CA ASP A 736 4.62 -10.49 5.56
C ASP A 736 4.17 -11.81 6.22
N THR A 737 3.59 -11.70 7.42
CA THR A 737 3.04 -12.84 8.19
C THR A 737 1.97 -13.64 7.43
N ILE A 738 1.28 -13.00 6.48
CA ILE A 738 0.30 -13.60 5.58
C ILE A 738 0.98 -14.55 4.60
N MET A 739 2.18 -14.22 4.11
CA MET A 739 2.96 -15.09 3.22
C MET A 739 3.73 -16.16 3.99
N LEU A 740 4.31 -15.80 5.14
CA LEU A 740 5.16 -16.70 5.92
C LEU A 740 4.41 -17.93 6.49
N ARG A 741 3.08 -17.93 6.54
CA ARG A 741 2.27 -19.08 7.03
C ARG A 741 2.06 -20.20 6.02
N PHE A 742 2.35 -19.99 4.73
CA PHE A 742 2.11 -21.00 3.70
C PHE A 742 3.30 -21.94 3.51
N ASP A 743 3.54 -22.85 4.46
CA ASP A 743 4.70 -23.75 4.45
C ASP A 743 4.88 -24.47 3.10
N GLY A 744 3.80 -25.05 2.56
CA GLY A 744 3.85 -25.74 1.26
C GLY A 744 4.14 -24.84 0.06
N THR A 745 3.98 -23.51 0.18
CA THR A 745 4.43 -22.57 -0.85
C THR A 745 5.94 -22.39 -0.81
N TRP A 746 6.49 -22.25 0.41
CA TRP A 746 7.94 -22.08 0.63
C TRP A 746 8.73 -23.34 0.30
N GLU A 747 8.19 -24.52 0.62
CA GLU A 747 8.79 -25.81 0.26
C GLU A 747 8.83 -26.03 -1.26
N GLY A 748 7.85 -25.48 -2.00
CA GLY A 748 7.72 -25.63 -3.45
C GLY A 748 8.60 -24.67 -4.27
N ILE A 749 9.33 -23.74 -3.65
CA ILE A 749 10.17 -22.79 -4.37
C ILE A 749 11.36 -23.54 -4.97
N SER A 750 11.67 -23.26 -6.25
CA SER A 750 12.86 -23.82 -6.90
C SER A 750 14.14 -23.35 -6.19
N GLN A 751 15.06 -24.28 -5.92
CA GLN A 751 16.30 -24.01 -5.20
C GLN A 751 17.18 -22.91 -5.83
N LYS A 752 17.02 -22.63 -7.13
CA LYS A 752 17.73 -21.54 -7.80
C LYS A 752 17.36 -20.13 -7.28
N TYR A 753 16.16 -19.96 -6.71
CA TYR A 753 15.70 -18.67 -6.18
C TYR A 753 16.05 -18.45 -4.71
N VAL A 754 16.41 -19.52 -3.98
CA VAL A 754 16.74 -19.44 -2.55
C VAL A 754 17.97 -18.55 -2.30
N PRO A 755 19.09 -18.68 -3.02
CA PRO A 755 20.24 -17.79 -2.84
C PRO A 755 19.90 -16.32 -3.12
N ILE A 756 19.10 -16.07 -4.17
CA ILE A 756 18.64 -14.73 -4.54
C ILE A 756 17.83 -14.12 -3.39
N LEU A 757 16.89 -14.88 -2.83
CA LEU A 757 16.08 -14.43 -1.69
C LEU A 757 16.96 -14.08 -0.48
N LEU A 758 17.96 -14.90 -0.15
CA LEU A 758 18.86 -14.64 0.98
C LEU A 758 19.71 -13.38 0.77
N GLU A 759 20.20 -13.16 -0.45
CA GLU A 759 20.92 -11.93 -0.82
C GLU A 759 20.02 -10.70 -0.61
N LEU A 760 18.79 -10.75 -1.12
CA LEU A 760 17.82 -9.65 -0.97
C LEU A 760 17.46 -9.39 0.49
N ARG A 761 17.27 -10.44 1.32
CA ARG A 761 17.05 -10.30 2.77
C ARG A 761 18.21 -9.63 3.48
N LYS A 762 19.44 -10.01 3.14
CA LYS A 762 20.65 -9.39 3.73
C LYS A 762 20.71 -7.90 3.39
N LEU A 763 20.51 -7.57 2.10
CA LEU A 763 20.53 -6.19 1.63
C LEU A 763 19.44 -5.34 2.28
N MET A 764 18.20 -5.84 2.33
CA MET A 764 17.02 -5.12 2.80
C MET A 764 16.77 -5.22 4.31
N SER A 765 17.73 -5.77 5.05
CA SER A 765 17.63 -5.93 6.50
C SER A 765 17.50 -4.58 7.20
N LYS A 766 16.57 -4.51 8.17
CA LYS A 766 16.43 -3.36 9.09
C LYS A 766 17.57 -3.26 10.12
N SER A 767 18.48 -4.24 10.15
CA SER A 767 19.61 -4.25 11.08
C SER A 767 20.46 -2.98 10.94
N ASP A 768 20.86 -2.42 12.08
CA ASP A 768 21.71 -1.23 12.17
C ASP A 768 21.19 -0.04 11.31
N ASN A 769 19.87 0.21 11.37
CA ASN A 769 19.19 1.25 10.60
C ASN A 769 19.45 1.15 9.08
N TYR A 770 19.23 -0.05 8.53
CA TYR A 770 19.42 -0.36 7.11
C TYR A 770 20.88 -0.19 6.62
N ASN A 771 21.88 -0.49 7.46
CA ASN A 771 23.29 -0.27 7.13
C ASN A 771 23.73 -0.92 5.81
N ASN A 772 23.33 -2.17 5.53
CA ASN A 772 23.66 -2.83 4.26
C ASN A 772 23.11 -2.06 3.04
N LEU A 773 21.88 -1.56 3.12
CA LEU A 773 21.28 -0.74 2.07
C LEU A 773 22.00 0.62 1.96
N LYS A 774 22.34 1.25 3.08
CA LYS A 774 23.10 2.51 3.11
C LYS A 774 24.48 2.33 2.45
N GLN A 775 25.18 1.24 2.73
CA GLN A 775 26.44 0.86 2.06
C GLN A 775 26.30 0.70 0.55
N GLU A 776 25.19 0.11 0.09
CA GLU A 776 24.91 -0.03 -1.34
C GLU A 776 24.58 1.32 -2.01
N LEU A 777 23.92 2.23 -1.29
CA LEU A 777 23.65 3.60 -1.73
C LEU A 777 24.94 4.45 -1.74
N TYR A 778 25.88 4.24 -0.81
CA TYR A 778 27.17 4.95 -0.77
C TYR A 778 28.04 4.71 -2.01
N LYS A 779 27.80 3.65 -2.78
CA LYS A 779 28.46 3.43 -4.07
C LYS A 779 28.13 4.51 -5.10
N ARG A 780 27.10 5.35 -4.86
CA ARG A 780 26.76 6.54 -5.66
C ARG A 780 26.53 6.26 -7.15
N ASN A 781 26.10 5.05 -7.50
CA ASN A 781 25.71 4.70 -8.87
C ASN A 781 24.29 5.20 -9.17
N GLU A 782 24.16 5.96 -10.24
CA GLU A 782 22.92 6.55 -10.76
C GLU A 782 22.62 5.97 -12.16
N PRO A 783 21.35 5.89 -12.60
CA PRO A 783 20.11 6.26 -11.91
C PRO A 783 19.73 5.30 -10.77
N CYS A 784 18.96 5.77 -9.79
CA CYS A 784 18.56 4.99 -8.60
C CYS A 784 17.27 5.56 -7.98
N VAL A 785 16.39 4.67 -7.48
CA VAL A 785 15.26 5.05 -6.62
C VAL A 785 15.48 4.44 -5.24
N PRO A 786 15.85 5.26 -4.23
CA PRO A 786 16.14 4.77 -2.89
C PRO A 786 14.85 4.38 -2.14
N TYR A 787 14.99 3.59 -1.07
CA TYR A 787 13.90 3.35 -0.12
C TYR A 787 13.66 4.60 0.74
N LEU A 788 12.69 5.42 0.33
CA LEU A 788 12.42 6.74 0.89
C LEU A 788 12.14 6.72 2.39
N GLN A 789 11.42 5.70 2.88
CA GLN A 789 10.99 5.60 4.27
C GLN A 789 12.16 5.55 5.25
N ALA A 790 13.34 5.05 4.84
CA ALA A 790 14.54 5.11 5.68
C ALA A 790 15.01 6.57 5.92
N TYR A 791 14.93 7.42 4.89
CA TYR A 791 15.23 8.84 5.02
C TYR A 791 14.15 9.59 5.81
N LEU A 792 12.88 9.27 5.60
CA LEU A 792 11.78 9.87 6.37
C LEU A 792 11.91 9.56 7.86
N PHE A 793 12.23 8.32 8.21
CA PHE A 793 12.47 7.90 9.59
C PHE A 793 13.64 8.68 10.22
N GLU A 794 14.74 8.86 9.47
CA GLU A 794 15.88 9.63 9.94
C GLU A 794 15.55 11.12 10.18
N ILE A 795 14.82 11.75 9.24
CA ILE A 795 14.37 13.15 9.39
C ILE A 795 13.40 13.28 10.57
N GLN A 796 12.50 12.31 10.76
CA GLN A 796 11.55 12.30 11.88
C GLN A 796 12.27 12.15 13.22
N ASN A 797 13.26 11.27 13.34
CA ASN A 797 14.05 11.12 14.56
C ASN A 797 14.81 12.41 14.89
N LEU A 798 15.51 13.00 13.91
CA LEU A 798 16.16 14.30 14.09
C LEU A 798 15.17 15.38 14.52
N SER A 799 13.96 15.36 13.97
CA SER A 799 12.91 16.33 14.31
C SER A 799 12.43 16.19 15.76
N ASN A 800 12.37 14.96 16.28
CA ASN A 800 11.84 14.64 17.61
C ASN A 800 12.90 14.68 18.72
N GLU A 801 14.14 14.28 18.42
CA GLU A 801 15.21 14.12 19.41
C GLU A 801 16.02 15.41 19.64
N GLU A 802 16.16 16.25 18.61
CA GLU A 802 16.91 17.51 18.71
C GLU A 802 15.94 18.71 18.81
N PRO A 803 16.13 19.66 19.74
CA PRO A 803 15.26 20.83 19.86
C PRO A 803 15.45 21.80 18.68
N ASN A 804 14.40 22.54 18.32
CA ASN A 804 14.47 23.57 17.27
C ASN A 804 15.30 24.79 17.70
N PHE A 805 15.43 25.01 19.01
CA PHE A 805 16.17 26.11 19.60
C PHE A 805 17.22 25.59 20.59
N LEU A 806 18.37 26.27 20.66
CA LEU A 806 19.39 26.02 21.67
C LEU A 806 18.97 26.66 23.00
N ASP A 807 19.26 25.97 24.13
CA ASP A 807 19.09 26.46 25.50
C ASP A 807 17.70 27.03 25.89
N GLU A 808 16.62 26.32 25.55
CA GLU A 808 15.22 26.70 25.89
C GLU A 808 14.98 27.00 27.38
N LYS A 809 15.84 26.49 28.29
CA LYS A 809 15.69 26.63 29.74
C LYS A 809 16.44 27.81 30.37
N ILE A 810 17.34 28.50 29.64
CA ILE A 810 18.29 29.47 30.25
C ILE A 810 18.19 30.88 29.66
N THR A 811 17.77 31.06 28.40
CA THR A 811 17.74 32.40 27.78
C THR A 811 16.32 32.94 27.55
N PRO A 812 15.84 33.91 28.34
CA PRO A 812 14.69 34.72 27.98
C PRO A 812 15.16 35.70 26.90
N THR A 813 15.00 35.30 25.63
CA THR A 813 15.31 36.10 24.43
C THR A 813 16.79 36.51 24.23
N PRO A 814 17.30 36.50 22.98
CA PRO A 814 16.64 36.04 21.76
C PRO A 814 16.67 34.51 21.62
N LYS A 815 15.65 33.96 20.94
CA LYS A 815 15.58 32.53 20.61
C LYS A 815 16.69 32.18 19.61
N VAL A 816 17.62 31.31 20.01
CA VAL A 816 18.73 30.85 19.16
C VAL A 816 18.30 29.59 18.43
N ILE A 817 18.25 29.62 17.11
CA ILE A 817 17.86 28.48 16.27
C ILE A 817 18.98 27.44 16.29
N ASN A 818 18.62 26.17 16.46
CA ASN A 818 19.55 25.04 16.33
C ASN A 818 19.81 24.73 14.85
N PHE A 819 20.81 25.40 14.26
CA PHE A 819 21.15 25.25 12.86
C PHE A 819 21.83 23.91 12.55
N GLU A 820 22.50 23.30 13.54
CA GLU A 820 23.11 21.97 13.41
C GLU A 820 22.06 20.90 13.09
N LYS A 821 20.92 20.92 13.79
CA LYS A 821 19.76 20.06 13.51
C LYS A 821 19.32 20.19 12.06
N PHE A 822 19.10 21.42 11.61
CA PHE A 822 18.65 21.69 10.24
C PHE A 822 19.72 21.33 9.20
N THR A 823 21.00 21.45 9.55
CA THR A 823 22.10 20.96 8.70
C THR A 823 22.03 19.44 8.52
N LYS A 824 21.78 18.67 9.58
CA LYS A 824 21.60 17.21 9.50
C LYS A 824 20.40 16.83 8.62
N ILE A 825 19.25 17.49 8.82
CA ILE A 825 18.06 17.29 7.97
C ILE A 825 18.35 17.65 6.50
N GLY A 826 19.06 18.75 6.27
CA GLY A 826 19.46 19.22 4.95
C GLY A 826 20.33 18.20 4.21
N ARG A 827 21.23 17.49 4.90
CA ARG A 827 22.03 16.40 4.32
C ARG A 827 21.17 15.24 3.82
N SER A 828 20.14 14.84 4.57
CA SER A 828 19.21 13.79 4.15
C SER A 828 18.40 14.21 2.91
N ILE A 829 17.88 15.44 2.90
CA ILE A 829 17.15 15.99 1.74
C ILE A 829 18.09 16.11 0.53
N ALA A 830 19.35 16.49 0.74
CA ALA A 830 20.34 16.60 -0.33
C ALA A 830 20.60 15.28 -1.04
N GLU A 831 20.74 14.18 -0.28
CA GLU A 831 20.94 12.85 -0.85
C GLU A 831 19.68 12.38 -1.61
N ILE A 832 18.46 12.65 -1.11
CA ILE A 832 17.22 12.41 -1.86
C ILE A 832 17.26 13.16 -3.20
N ARG A 833 17.56 14.46 -3.17
CA ARG A 833 17.61 15.31 -4.36
C ARG A 833 18.68 14.89 -5.36
N ARG A 834 19.79 14.33 -4.89
CA ARG A 834 20.84 13.79 -5.76
C ARG A 834 20.25 12.70 -6.65
N TYR A 835 19.55 11.73 -6.06
CA TYR A 835 18.92 10.63 -6.82
C TYR A 835 17.78 11.10 -7.72
N GLN A 836 17.08 12.20 -7.39
CA GLN A 836 16.04 12.76 -8.24
C GLN A 836 16.57 13.36 -9.56
N ARG A 837 17.86 13.72 -9.65
CA ARG A 837 18.41 14.37 -10.86
C ARG A 837 18.68 13.41 -12.00
N ALA A 838 18.99 12.15 -11.70
CA ALA A 838 19.28 11.15 -12.72
C ALA A 838 18.01 10.37 -13.10
N SER A 839 17.82 10.15 -14.40
CA SER A 839 16.70 9.39 -14.94
C SER A 839 17.14 8.08 -15.57
N TYR A 840 16.32 7.05 -15.44
CA TYR A 840 16.45 5.78 -16.13
C TYR A 840 16.39 6.00 -17.65
N ILE A 841 17.40 5.46 -18.33
CA ILE A 841 17.45 5.38 -19.78
C ILE A 841 16.69 4.09 -20.19
N LEU A 842 15.37 4.10 -20.00
CA LEU A 842 14.47 2.99 -20.29
C LEU A 842 13.25 3.51 -21.06
N ARG A 843 12.78 2.75 -22.05
CA ARG A 843 11.58 3.12 -22.81
C ARG A 843 10.30 2.71 -22.08
N PRO A 844 9.27 3.58 -21.99
CA PRO A 844 7.96 3.20 -21.50
C PRO A 844 7.34 2.11 -22.37
N GLN A 845 6.65 1.17 -21.72
CA GLN A 845 5.76 0.24 -22.40
C GLN A 845 4.35 0.38 -21.84
N GLU A 846 3.48 1.05 -22.61
CA GLU A 846 2.15 1.50 -22.18
C GLU A 846 1.29 0.35 -21.66
N ALA A 847 1.23 -0.78 -22.37
CA ALA A 847 0.42 -1.93 -21.96
C ALA A 847 0.83 -2.47 -20.57
N VAL A 848 2.12 -2.53 -20.31
CA VAL A 848 2.67 -3.01 -19.02
C VAL A 848 2.45 -1.97 -17.93
N GLN A 849 2.64 -0.68 -18.22
CA GLN A 849 2.36 0.39 -17.26
C GLN A 849 0.88 0.45 -16.88
N CYS A 850 -0.02 0.39 -17.87
CA CYS A 850 -1.46 0.32 -17.64
C CYS A 850 -1.83 -0.89 -16.77
N PHE A 851 -1.24 -2.06 -17.02
CA PHE A 851 -1.42 -3.23 -16.16
C PHE A 851 -0.95 -2.96 -14.72
N LEU A 852 0.28 -2.46 -14.54
CA LEU A 852 0.89 -2.23 -13.22
C LEU A 852 0.20 -1.13 -12.40
N LEU A 853 -0.40 -0.15 -13.07
CA LEU A 853 -1.15 0.94 -12.43
C LEU A 853 -2.57 0.52 -12.02
N ASN A 854 -3.17 -0.44 -12.74
CA ASN A 854 -4.54 -0.89 -12.50
C ASN A 854 -4.64 -2.26 -11.81
N THR A 855 -3.59 -2.68 -11.09
CA THR A 855 -3.58 -3.97 -10.39
C THR A 855 -4.57 -4.02 -9.23
N THR A 856 -5.20 -5.17 -9.01
CA THR A 856 -6.07 -5.36 -7.83
C THR A 856 -5.23 -5.60 -6.58
N ALA A 857 -5.39 -4.76 -5.56
CA ALA A 857 -4.79 -4.90 -4.25
C ALA A 857 -5.89 -4.96 -3.17
N PHE A 858 -5.91 -6.04 -2.40
CA PHE A 858 -6.78 -6.18 -1.22
C PHE A 858 -6.12 -5.52 -0.01
N SER A 859 -6.93 -4.94 0.86
CA SER A 859 -6.47 -4.44 2.16
C SER A 859 -5.86 -5.56 3.01
N HIS A 860 -5.03 -5.19 3.99
CA HIS A 860 -4.38 -6.17 4.86
C HIS A 860 -5.39 -7.07 5.61
N SER A 861 -6.55 -6.52 6.01
CA SER A 861 -7.63 -7.29 6.64
C SER A 861 -8.25 -8.32 5.67
N GLU A 862 -8.57 -7.91 4.44
CA GLU A 862 -9.07 -8.80 3.38
C GLU A 862 -8.07 -9.90 3.04
N LEU A 863 -6.77 -9.58 3.01
CA LEU A 863 -5.69 -10.53 2.77
C LEU A 863 -5.53 -11.54 3.91
N SER A 864 -5.65 -11.08 5.17
CA SER A 864 -5.59 -11.96 6.34
C SER A 864 -6.70 -13.01 6.28
N VAL A 865 -7.91 -12.59 5.91
CA VAL A 865 -9.06 -13.48 5.69
C VAL A 865 -8.80 -14.45 4.54
N LEU A 866 -8.38 -13.94 3.37
CA LEU A 866 -8.09 -14.77 2.19
C LEU A 866 -7.02 -15.83 2.50
N ALA A 867 -6.02 -15.48 3.30
CA ALA A 867 -4.96 -16.39 3.66
C ALA A 867 -5.42 -17.50 4.61
N GLN A 868 -6.27 -17.19 5.58
CA GLN A 868 -6.91 -18.19 6.43
C GLN A 868 -7.75 -19.16 5.61
N MET A 869 -8.52 -18.67 4.63
CA MET A 869 -9.30 -19.52 3.73
C MET A 869 -8.43 -20.43 2.87
N THR A 870 -7.34 -19.89 2.32
CA THR A 870 -6.45 -20.64 1.43
C THR A 870 -5.72 -21.72 2.20
N HIS A 871 -5.26 -21.43 3.42
CA HIS A 871 -4.68 -22.41 4.32
C HIS A 871 -5.69 -23.51 4.68
N PHE A 872 -6.91 -23.13 5.05
CA PHE A 872 -7.98 -24.09 5.36
C PHE A 872 -8.27 -25.01 4.16
N ARG A 873 -8.43 -24.47 2.95
CA ARG A 873 -8.64 -25.25 1.72
C ARG A 873 -7.58 -26.32 1.54
N GLU A 874 -6.33 -26.03 1.88
CA GLU A 874 -5.20 -26.95 1.73
C GLU A 874 -5.21 -28.07 2.77
N GLU A 875 -5.57 -27.76 4.01
CA GLU A 875 -5.74 -28.76 5.07
C GLU A 875 -6.94 -29.69 4.77
N THR A 876 -8.08 -29.16 4.33
CA THR A 876 -9.27 -29.97 3.99
C THR A 876 -9.17 -30.71 2.66
N LEU A 877 -8.16 -30.43 1.83
CA LEU A 877 -7.90 -31.14 0.57
C LEU A 877 -6.95 -32.33 0.74
N GLY A 878 -6.55 -32.67 1.97
CA GLY A 878 -5.69 -33.83 2.22
C GLY A 878 -4.29 -33.66 1.62
N TYR A 879 -3.81 -32.43 1.43
CA TYR A 879 -2.45 -32.15 0.98
C TYR A 879 -1.43 -32.24 2.13
N ASN A 880 -1.72 -33.10 3.11
CA ASN A 880 -0.81 -33.54 4.15
C ASN A 880 -0.30 -34.93 3.75
N ASP A 881 0.73 -34.96 2.93
CA ASP A 881 1.77 -35.94 3.17
C ASP A 881 3.13 -35.26 3.14
N ARG A 882 3.89 -35.61 4.18
CA ARG A 882 5.28 -35.26 4.52
C ARG A 882 5.46 -33.96 5.29
N ARG A 883 5.61 -34.14 6.61
CA ARG A 883 6.38 -33.28 7.50
C ARG A 883 7.80 -33.15 6.93
N GLY A 884 7.99 -32.21 6.01
CA GLY A 884 9.30 -31.65 5.72
C GLY A 884 9.67 -30.74 6.87
N LYS A 885 10.86 -30.91 7.46
CA LYS A 885 11.41 -29.88 8.33
C LYS A 885 11.49 -28.60 7.50
N LYS A 886 10.97 -27.51 8.07
CA LYS A 886 11.30 -26.13 7.68
C LYS A 886 12.78 -26.10 7.30
N PRO A 887 13.18 -25.54 6.15
CA PRO A 887 14.57 -25.15 5.97
C PRO A 887 14.85 -24.13 7.08
N GLU A 888 15.47 -24.56 8.17
CA GLU A 888 16.13 -23.67 9.11
C GLU A 888 17.32 -23.07 8.35
N LEU A 889 17.04 -22.09 7.50
CA LEU A 889 18.04 -21.15 7.05
C LEU A 889 18.27 -20.19 8.22
N LYS A 890 19.04 -20.69 9.19
CA LYS A 890 19.64 -19.86 10.23
C LYS A 890 20.46 -18.80 9.49
N LEU A 891 20.13 -17.53 9.73
CA LEU A 891 21.11 -16.46 9.53
C LEU A 891 22.37 -16.86 10.31
N PRO A 892 23.58 -16.66 9.78
CA PRO A 892 24.76 -16.73 10.62
C PRO A 892 24.51 -15.81 11.82
N GLU A 893 24.48 -16.39 13.02
CA GLU A 893 24.58 -15.59 14.23
C GLU A 893 25.85 -14.78 14.10
N ASN A 894 25.78 -13.48 14.39
CA ASN A 894 26.97 -12.65 14.53
C ASN A 894 27.85 -13.29 15.59
N GLU A 895 28.83 -14.08 15.17
CA GLU A 895 29.99 -14.37 16.00
C GLU A 895 30.63 -13.02 16.28
N ALA A 896 30.48 -12.55 17.52
CA ALA A 896 31.34 -11.50 18.02
C ALA A 896 32.79 -11.90 17.74
N PRO A 897 33.64 -11.00 17.21
CA PRO A 897 35.03 -11.33 16.97
C PRO A 897 35.65 -11.83 18.28
N LYS A 898 36.14 -13.08 18.27
CA LYS A 898 36.98 -13.59 19.35
C LYS A 898 38.17 -12.62 19.50
N PRO A 899 38.52 -12.19 20.72
CA PRO A 899 39.77 -11.46 20.92
C PRO A 899 40.92 -12.35 20.43
N PRO A 900 41.91 -11.79 19.71
CA PRO A 900 43.03 -12.58 19.21
C PRO A 900 43.77 -13.19 20.39
N GLU A 901 43.92 -14.52 20.35
CA GLU A 901 44.87 -15.24 21.19
C GLU A 901 46.27 -14.68 20.94
N SER A 902 46.95 -14.38 22.04
CA SER A 902 48.35 -13.97 22.08
C SER A 902 49.22 -15.00 21.36
N ALA A 903 49.62 -14.67 20.14
CA ALA A 903 50.73 -15.31 19.45
C ALA A 903 51.94 -14.37 19.57
N ASP A 904 52.99 -14.91 20.19
CA ASP A 904 54.26 -14.26 20.48
C ASP A 904 54.89 -13.61 19.24
N LEU A 905 55.24 -12.33 19.38
CA LEU A 905 56.10 -11.61 18.45
C LEU A 905 57.57 -12.01 18.70
N PRO A 906 58.35 -12.39 17.67
CA PRO A 906 59.80 -12.33 17.76
C PRO A 906 60.29 -10.89 17.56
N CYS A 907 61.32 -10.54 18.32
CA CYS A 907 62.02 -9.25 18.31
C CYS A 907 62.62 -8.93 16.92
N PRO A 908 62.64 -7.66 16.47
CA PRO A 908 63.26 -7.26 15.21
C PRO A 908 64.72 -6.84 15.44
N GLU A 909 65.64 -7.75 15.20
CA GLU A 909 67.03 -7.42 14.88
C GLU A 909 67.44 -8.16 13.60
N GLU A 910 68.15 -7.41 12.76
CA GLU A 910 69.07 -7.87 11.72
C GLU A 910 68.56 -8.15 10.28
N ILE A 911 69.16 -7.36 9.39
CA ILE A 911 69.56 -7.63 8.00
C ILE A 911 68.79 -6.85 6.92
N GLU A 912 69.28 -5.60 6.75
CA GLU A 912 69.66 -5.04 5.46
C GLU A 912 69.99 -6.10 4.39
N GLN A 913 69.44 -5.97 3.18
CA GLN A 913 70.27 -5.74 1.99
C GLN A 913 69.41 -5.62 0.71
N LYS A 914 69.45 -4.40 0.17
CA LYS A 914 69.59 -4.02 -1.25
C LYS A 914 68.45 -4.36 -2.20
N GLU A 915 67.63 -3.39 -2.58
CA GLU A 915 67.88 -2.39 -3.64
C GLU A 915 68.00 -3.01 -5.04
N THR A 916 66.95 -2.87 -5.85
CA THR A 916 66.95 -1.94 -6.99
C THR A 916 65.52 -1.60 -7.41
#